data_AF-A0A378QVA5-F1
#
_entry.id   AF-A0A378QVA5-F1
#
_cell.length_a   1.000
_cell.length_b   1.000
_cell.length_c   1.000
_cell.angle_alpha   90.00
_cell.angle_beta   90.00
_cell.angle_gamma   90.00
#
_symmetry.space_group_name_H-M   'P 1'
#
loop_
_entity.id
_entity.type
_entity.pdbx_description
1 polymer ?
#
loop_
_entity_poly.entity_id
_entity_poly.type
_entity_poly.pdbx_seq_one_letter_code
_entity_poly.pdbx_strand_id
1 'polypeptide(L)'
;MAGNGNLAVGTNAGNRVKVLGASVTLPDGTVQDTGPSSLYCLFPPFYCNGGSGNGGNNTAIGPAAANDVSGAQNIGLGFRAGSFTTGNNNLSIGQLAGFQTNGSGNVGVGSFASSSMIGHQNSAVGNASGSNIIGSYNSTLGVNSGQNVKGESNIGIGNATGQFVSGNENIAIGKNAGKGATGAPIVVNRSVAGGSQAMAYGDDSIAMGTGAIAGIVGANTTQVNAIAIGKGAQATGKQSISVGTGNVVSGDNSGAFGDPTTISGTGSYSTGNNNTITTNDTFVVGSNVTKTLDNSVFLGKDAAYTAKGASTDGVEKVPDAKVGGITYAGTSFAGQTPVGVVTVGDVGKERRIQNVAAGKIAATSTDAINGSQLYAVASKLGEQVENTYFHVNTGTNAGTGDATTNLGKITDAAGAQATGALTAGINTIATGKSSVSIGHKAQAKADNDIAIGNLAGSGRGDKGSDFTAGTTFAAGTVYSGGTTQTVTSIATNSGISIGQNSGTNSTGVNNTMIGTAAGEQLFGDNTVTIGTNANNYRVNGFSNGQVNTNNNTVDALSGNTKNAANAVNRSRKSVAIGNNAMTYDDSNIAIGDGAKSLGASSIAMGTGARAGMAYATVGGVARGDGGSIAIGKNSVAPLEGDLSIGVNTGSRVNQNTIPAHQMTTTRNISVGYDVGGNVYGYTNTVIGTSSGSNIGTAAVPNYANVAIGDQVGKGIRGNNNVNIGYQGGNNITSNSNTSIGTRSGSHVSGANNVTTGTFSGNYVSGTDNWAAGVESGTHVGVLSNASSLNINDNQFYAGSTQLVKRSATANVAAGKNAGQYINGSRNIAFGQNAGQYVGHKGTTFGAVSNNNIAMGEKAGQYIEGSDNFAVGLEAGRGTGTDATLTRHRSISQGFKANAYTNDSIAIGSNSVAGVQSANGAGKINAIAIGTGAQATGKQSISIGTQNRVTADNAGAIGDPSIVSGAGSYTLGNDNAVGSTSTNVGAFGNNNQIGATANYDANGKLIALNGLADTAAVENSRAVGNKNYINTSNTYVLGSGVGTKDNGTVLDTVANSVYLGNDSTVAKGAAVGTKNLDKEGVAGTTTTAGDAGTVETATVNGVTYGSFAGKTAAGAVSVGSAGLERRVMNVAAGESLLLQPMPSMVASCMRLMPNWAMWQYRGGKLRW
;
A
#
# COMPACT_ATOMS: atom_id res chain seq x y z
N MET A 1 67.42 81.98 -41.52
CA MET A 1 66.64 81.02 -42.33
C MET A 1 65.20 81.51 -42.40
N ALA A 2 64.67 81.76 -43.58
CA ALA A 2 63.24 81.96 -43.85
C ALA A 2 63.03 81.76 -45.35
N GLY A 3 62.41 80.65 -45.75
CA GLY A 3 62.11 80.34 -47.16
C GLY A 3 60.60 80.23 -47.38
N ASN A 4 60.17 80.19 -48.64
CA ASN A 4 58.82 79.80 -49.06
C ASN A 4 58.86 79.27 -50.50
N GLY A 5 59.07 77.97 -50.66
CA GLY A 5 59.23 77.30 -51.96
C GLY A 5 57.90 76.88 -52.56
N ASN A 6 57.13 77.83 -53.09
CA ASN A 6 55.90 77.53 -53.84
C ASN A 6 56.23 77.11 -55.28
N LEU A 7 55.62 76.03 -55.78
CA LEU A 7 55.81 75.53 -57.14
C LEU A 7 54.50 75.65 -57.94
N ALA A 8 54.47 76.49 -58.97
CA ALA A 8 53.30 76.68 -59.83
C ALA A 8 53.62 76.32 -61.30
N VAL A 9 52.78 75.51 -61.94
CA VAL A 9 52.96 75.03 -63.32
C VAL A 9 51.62 74.96 -64.06
N GLY A 10 51.38 75.87 -65.00
CA GLY A 10 50.22 75.86 -65.89
C GLY A 10 49.35 77.13 -65.84
N THR A 11 48.40 77.22 -66.77
CA THR A 11 47.57 78.41 -66.99
C THR A 11 46.73 78.79 -65.78
N ASN A 12 46.98 79.96 -65.19
CA ASN A 12 46.32 80.49 -63.99
C ASN A 12 46.51 79.65 -62.71
N ALA A 13 47.56 78.83 -62.60
CA ALA A 13 47.89 78.15 -61.34
C ALA A 13 48.43 79.14 -60.28
N GLY A 14 47.91 79.08 -59.04
CA GLY A 14 48.50 79.76 -57.87
C GLY A 14 48.52 81.30 -57.86
N ASN A 15 47.41 81.99 -58.11
CA ASN A 15 47.35 83.45 -58.21
C ASN A 15 47.46 84.21 -56.85
N ARG A 16 48.41 85.17 -56.77
CA ARG A 16 48.86 85.99 -55.61
C ARG A 16 49.39 85.24 -54.37
N VAL A 17 50.70 85.42 -54.14
CA VAL A 17 51.38 85.20 -52.85
C VAL A 17 52.06 86.52 -52.46
N LYS A 18 51.99 86.93 -51.19
CA LYS A 18 52.64 88.14 -50.67
C LYS A 18 53.67 87.79 -49.60
N VAL A 19 54.91 88.26 -49.77
CA VAL A 19 55.98 88.14 -48.76
C VAL A 19 56.09 89.47 -48.01
N LEU A 20 56.26 89.41 -46.69
CA LEU A 20 56.59 90.56 -45.83
C LEU A 20 58.08 90.51 -45.45
N GLY A 21 58.66 91.69 -45.25
CA GLY A 21 60.11 91.92 -45.34
C GLY A 21 60.99 91.12 -44.39
N ALA A 22 62.18 90.79 -44.90
CA ALA A 22 63.38 90.50 -44.12
C ALA A 22 64.56 91.20 -44.82
N SER A 23 65.21 92.14 -44.14
CA SER A 23 66.42 92.80 -44.63
C SER A 23 67.66 91.92 -44.37
N VAL A 24 68.67 92.03 -45.24
CA VAL A 24 69.97 91.37 -45.08
C VAL A 24 71.06 92.41 -45.32
N THR A 25 71.90 92.62 -44.31
CA THR A 25 73.07 93.53 -44.39
C THR A 25 74.28 92.75 -44.90
N LEU A 26 75.01 93.31 -45.86
CA LEU A 26 76.28 92.76 -46.35
C LEU A 26 77.48 93.30 -45.54
N PRO A 27 78.66 92.65 -45.57
CA PRO A 27 79.78 92.97 -44.67
C PRO A 27 80.41 94.37 -44.81
N ASP A 28 80.02 95.17 -45.80
CA ASP A 28 80.45 96.57 -45.97
C ASP A 28 79.50 97.60 -45.34
N GLY A 29 78.35 97.17 -44.79
CA GLY A 29 77.39 98.02 -44.11
C GLY A 29 76.47 98.84 -45.02
N THR A 30 76.53 98.66 -46.35
CA THR A 30 75.64 99.36 -47.27
C THR A 30 74.27 98.68 -47.38
N VAL A 31 73.22 99.49 -47.58
CA VAL A 31 71.85 99.04 -47.85
C VAL A 31 71.43 99.61 -49.20
N GLN A 32 71.31 98.75 -50.22
CA GLN A 32 70.60 99.08 -51.45
C GLN A 32 69.26 98.35 -51.50
N ASP A 33 68.22 99.11 -51.77
CA ASP A 33 66.90 98.59 -52.17
C ASP A 33 66.89 98.43 -53.69
N THR A 34 66.69 97.19 -54.16
CA THR A 34 66.55 96.88 -55.59
C THR A 34 65.24 96.14 -55.81
N GLY A 35 64.31 96.78 -56.54
CA GLY A 35 62.98 96.27 -56.78
C GLY A 35 62.93 94.92 -57.52
N PRO A 36 61.78 94.23 -57.47
CA PRO A 36 61.66 92.83 -57.87
C PRO A 36 61.80 92.63 -59.39
N SER A 37 62.66 91.69 -59.79
CA SER A 37 62.70 91.19 -61.16
C SER A 37 63.13 89.72 -61.24
N SER A 38 62.60 89.02 -62.25
CA SER A 38 63.10 87.74 -62.78
C SER A 38 63.07 86.50 -61.86
N LEU A 39 61.94 85.79 -61.84
CA LEU A 39 61.92 84.33 -61.74
C LEU A 39 61.15 83.75 -62.94
N TYR A 40 61.55 82.57 -63.42
CA TYR A 40 61.19 82.03 -64.73
C TYR A 40 59.69 81.72 -64.90
N CYS A 41 59.07 82.29 -65.93
CA CYS A 41 57.86 81.74 -66.55
C CYS A 41 58.25 80.77 -67.68
N LEU A 42 57.86 79.49 -67.58
CA LEU A 42 57.73 78.64 -68.76
C LEU A 42 56.29 78.74 -69.30
N PHE A 43 56.16 79.10 -70.58
CA PHE A 43 54.94 79.22 -71.39
C PHE A 43 53.99 80.40 -71.09
N PRO A 44 53.96 81.45 -71.95
CA PRO A 44 52.83 82.36 -72.11
C PRO A 44 51.71 81.70 -72.98
N PRO A 45 50.48 82.27 -73.14
CA PRO A 45 50.09 83.66 -72.88
C PRO A 45 48.68 83.83 -72.24
N PHE A 46 48.55 84.06 -70.92
CA PHE A 46 47.28 84.55 -70.33
C PHE A 46 47.51 85.57 -69.19
N TYR A 47 46.53 86.45 -68.99
CA TYR A 47 46.63 87.68 -68.18
C TYR A 47 46.59 87.44 -66.65
N CYS A 48 47.33 88.26 -65.91
CA CYS A 48 47.41 88.18 -64.44
C CYS A 48 46.54 89.24 -63.72
N ASN A 49 45.60 88.78 -62.91
CA ASN A 49 44.92 89.51 -61.83
C ASN A 49 44.31 88.46 -60.87
N GLY A 50 44.66 88.44 -59.58
CA GLY A 50 44.22 87.40 -58.61
C GLY A 50 43.23 87.89 -57.54
N GLY A 51 42.99 87.20 -56.42
CA GLY A 51 43.69 86.05 -55.81
C GLY A 51 44.31 86.42 -54.44
N SER A 52 44.36 85.56 -53.41
CA SER A 52 45.19 85.82 -52.20
C SER A 52 45.40 84.61 -51.26
N GLY A 53 46.66 84.29 -50.91
CA GLY A 53 47.00 83.23 -49.94
C GLY A 53 48.08 83.60 -48.91
N ASN A 54 47.89 83.19 -47.65
CA ASN A 54 48.72 83.53 -46.48
C ASN A 54 49.63 82.37 -46.00
N GLY A 55 50.15 81.53 -46.89
CA GLY A 55 51.06 80.44 -46.51
C GLY A 55 51.97 79.96 -47.64
N GLY A 56 52.94 79.11 -47.29
CA GLY A 56 54.05 78.73 -48.18
C GLY A 56 54.28 77.23 -48.33
N ASN A 57 55.24 76.89 -49.20
CA ASN A 57 55.54 75.53 -49.67
C ASN A 57 54.34 74.82 -50.35
N ASN A 58 53.44 75.58 -50.97
CA ASN A 58 52.30 75.06 -51.72
C ASN A 58 52.70 74.67 -53.17
N THR A 59 52.18 73.56 -53.69
CA THR A 59 52.39 73.08 -55.06
C THR A 59 51.09 73.15 -55.86
N ALA A 60 51.15 73.68 -57.09
CA ALA A 60 49.99 73.97 -57.93
C ALA A 60 50.29 73.59 -59.40
N ILE A 61 49.69 72.52 -59.91
CA ILE A 61 49.96 72.00 -61.25
C ILE A 61 48.65 71.83 -62.02
N GLY A 62 48.52 72.48 -63.18
CA GLY A 62 47.31 72.49 -64.00
C GLY A 62 46.37 73.67 -63.73
N PRO A 63 45.35 73.88 -64.59
CA PRO A 63 44.73 75.20 -64.66
C PRO A 63 43.88 75.57 -63.45
N ALA A 64 44.13 76.74 -62.87
CA ALA A 64 43.52 77.22 -61.61
C ALA A 64 43.71 76.27 -60.39
N ALA A 65 44.69 75.35 -60.43
CA ALA A 65 45.11 74.58 -59.27
C ALA A 65 45.61 75.50 -58.13
N ALA A 66 45.31 75.13 -56.89
CA ALA A 66 45.63 75.84 -55.65
C ALA A 66 45.34 77.36 -55.67
N ASN A 67 44.32 77.79 -56.41
CA ASN A 67 43.88 79.18 -56.44
C ASN A 67 43.16 79.55 -55.13
N ASP A 68 43.45 80.73 -54.56
CA ASP A 68 42.86 81.20 -53.29
C ASP A 68 43.03 80.24 -52.10
N VAL A 69 44.26 79.74 -51.91
CA VAL A 69 44.61 78.85 -50.79
C VAL A 69 45.18 79.63 -49.60
N SER A 70 44.56 79.49 -48.42
CA SER A 70 45.02 80.12 -47.17
C SER A 70 45.61 79.07 -46.23
N GLY A 71 46.91 78.79 -46.42
CA GLY A 71 47.67 77.85 -45.59
C GLY A 71 48.93 77.35 -46.31
N ALA A 72 49.62 76.40 -45.70
CA ALA A 72 50.96 75.94 -46.10
C ALA A 72 51.01 74.45 -46.46
N GLN A 73 52.00 74.05 -47.27
CA GLN A 73 52.28 72.66 -47.65
C GLN A 73 51.14 71.94 -48.40
N ASN A 74 50.23 72.68 -49.03
CA ASN A 74 49.12 72.11 -49.80
C ASN A 74 49.57 71.77 -51.24
N ILE A 75 49.05 70.69 -51.80
CA ILE A 75 49.37 70.20 -53.15
C ILE A 75 48.09 70.12 -53.98
N GLY A 76 47.99 70.86 -55.08
CA GLY A 76 46.91 70.80 -56.06
C GLY A 76 47.43 70.38 -57.43
N LEU A 77 46.89 69.29 -57.99
CA LEU A 77 47.26 68.72 -59.30
C LEU A 77 46.00 68.43 -60.14
N GLY A 78 45.66 69.33 -61.07
CA GLY A 78 44.50 69.21 -61.95
C GLY A 78 43.69 70.50 -62.08
N PHE A 79 42.72 70.52 -62.99
CA PHE A 79 41.83 71.68 -63.20
C PHE A 79 41.08 72.03 -61.90
N ARG A 80 41.34 73.22 -61.34
CA ARG A 80 40.76 73.69 -60.06
C ARG A 80 40.97 72.73 -58.87
N ALA A 81 42.05 71.95 -58.90
CA ALA A 81 42.43 71.08 -57.78
C ALA A 81 42.95 71.92 -56.60
N GLY A 82 42.39 71.76 -55.41
CA GLY A 82 42.74 72.51 -54.20
C GLY A 82 42.40 74.00 -54.25
N SER A 83 41.48 74.45 -55.12
CA SER A 83 41.07 75.86 -55.12
C SER A 83 40.21 76.16 -53.90
N PHE A 84 40.35 77.35 -53.29
CA PHE A 84 39.62 77.79 -52.09
C PHE A 84 39.86 76.90 -50.85
N THR A 85 41.05 76.28 -50.74
CA THR A 85 41.42 75.49 -49.55
C THR A 85 41.94 76.39 -48.42
N THR A 86 41.43 76.22 -47.20
CA THR A 86 41.93 76.91 -46.00
C THR A 86 42.48 75.91 -44.98
N GLY A 87 43.75 76.03 -44.62
CA GLY A 87 44.48 75.07 -43.77
C GLY A 87 45.72 74.47 -44.45
N ASN A 88 46.39 73.54 -43.76
CA ASN A 88 47.74 73.08 -44.09
C ASN A 88 47.80 71.61 -44.53
N ASN A 89 48.83 71.22 -45.29
CA ASN A 89 49.14 69.83 -45.65
C ASN A 89 47.99 69.07 -46.38
N ASN A 90 47.14 69.77 -47.14
CA ASN A 90 46.08 69.12 -47.93
C ASN A 90 46.61 68.66 -49.30
N LEU A 91 46.27 67.45 -49.73
CA LEU A 91 46.64 66.86 -51.03
C LEU A 91 45.41 66.72 -51.92
N SER A 92 45.43 67.33 -53.10
CA SER A 92 44.32 67.39 -54.05
C SER A 92 44.79 67.01 -55.46
N ILE A 93 44.37 65.86 -55.97
CA ILE A 93 44.74 65.34 -57.30
C ILE A 93 43.48 65.02 -58.10
N GLY A 94 43.30 65.67 -59.25
CA GLY A 94 42.15 65.52 -60.14
C GLY A 94 41.36 66.80 -60.33
N GLN A 95 40.53 66.83 -61.38
CA GLN A 95 39.61 67.94 -61.67
C GLN A 95 38.72 68.24 -60.45
N LEU A 96 38.75 69.46 -59.92
CA LEU A 96 37.95 69.89 -58.75
C LEU A 96 38.15 69.03 -57.48
N ALA A 97 39.25 68.27 -57.38
CA ALA A 97 39.64 67.61 -56.14
C ALA A 97 39.97 68.66 -55.07
N GLY A 98 39.52 68.52 -53.82
CA GLY A 98 39.78 69.46 -52.71
C GLY A 98 39.29 70.89 -52.93
N PHE A 99 38.38 71.09 -53.89
CA PHE A 99 37.76 72.39 -54.16
C PHE A 99 36.93 72.84 -52.94
N GLN A 100 37.16 74.03 -52.38
CA GLN A 100 36.50 74.53 -51.16
C GLN A 100 36.69 73.64 -49.91
N THR A 101 37.90 73.14 -49.66
CA THR A 101 38.23 72.39 -48.44
C THR A 101 38.65 73.31 -47.30
N ASN A 102 37.90 73.36 -46.19
CA ASN A 102 38.29 74.05 -44.95
C ASN A 102 38.78 73.04 -43.89
N GLY A 103 40.09 72.95 -43.73
CA GLY A 103 40.75 72.10 -42.73
C GLY A 103 42.18 71.73 -43.14
N SER A 104 42.83 70.88 -42.35
CA SER A 104 44.24 70.50 -42.55
C SER A 104 44.43 68.99 -42.64
N GLY A 105 45.42 68.56 -43.44
CA GLY A 105 45.80 67.16 -43.60
C GLY A 105 44.84 66.34 -44.46
N ASN A 106 43.93 66.97 -45.22
CA ASN A 106 42.94 66.25 -46.02
C ASN A 106 43.53 65.76 -47.35
N VAL A 107 43.13 64.57 -47.78
CA VAL A 107 43.51 63.96 -49.07
C VAL A 107 42.27 63.86 -49.96
N GLY A 108 42.38 64.24 -51.22
CA GLY A 108 41.35 64.12 -52.26
C GLY A 108 41.99 63.69 -53.58
N VAL A 109 41.77 62.46 -54.03
CA VAL A 109 42.38 61.89 -55.25
C VAL A 109 41.31 61.32 -56.17
N GLY A 110 40.93 62.10 -57.18
CA GLY A 110 39.88 61.80 -58.16
C GLY A 110 39.12 63.05 -58.58
N SER A 111 38.50 63.03 -59.76
CA SER A 111 37.65 64.15 -60.19
C SER A 111 36.50 64.37 -59.19
N PHE A 112 36.34 65.57 -58.64
CA PHE A 112 35.44 65.98 -57.54
C PHE A 112 35.70 65.34 -56.15
N ALA A 113 36.85 64.69 -55.91
CA ALA A 113 37.16 64.12 -54.59
C ALA A 113 37.33 65.22 -53.52
N SER A 114 36.81 65.05 -52.30
CA SER A 114 36.90 66.02 -51.19
C SER A 114 36.38 67.44 -51.47
N SER A 115 35.51 67.63 -52.47
CA SER A 115 34.94 68.93 -52.82
C SER A 115 33.94 69.43 -51.75
N SER A 116 34.03 70.70 -51.35
CA SER A 116 33.20 71.37 -50.33
C SER A 116 33.28 70.69 -48.96
N MET A 117 34.48 70.27 -48.57
CA MET A 117 34.79 69.58 -47.32
C MET A 117 35.06 70.57 -46.17
N ILE A 118 34.59 70.28 -44.95
CA ILE A 118 34.91 71.01 -43.72
C ILE A 118 35.38 70.00 -42.67
N GLY A 119 36.60 70.13 -42.17
CA GLY A 119 37.19 69.23 -41.16
C GLY A 119 38.61 68.78 -41.50
N HIS A 120 39.22 68.00 -40.61
CA HIS A 120 40.65 67.69 -40.64
C HIS A 120 40.93 66.20 -40.94
N GLN A 121 42.08 65.92 -41.56
CA GLN A 121 42.62 64.56 -41.74
C GLN A 121 41.66 63.56 -42.43
N ASN A 122 40.73 64.06 -43.24
CA ASN A 122 39.87 63.21 -44.07
C ASN A 122 40.64 62.70 -45.29
N SER A 123 40.33 61.50 -45.77
CA SER A 123 40.90 60.93 -47.00
C SER A 123 39.77 60.54 -47.95
N ALA A 124 39.81 61.01 -49.19
CA ALA A 124 38.85 60.62 -50.23
C ALA A 124 39.56 60.23 -51.54
N VAL A 125 39.31 59.02 -52.02
CA VAL A 125 39.95 58.49 -53.23
C VAL A 125 38.89 57.90 -54.16
N GLY A 126 38.77 58.44 -55.37
CA GLY A 126 37.76 58.07 -56.36
C GLY A 126 36.96 59.27 -56.87
N ASN A 127 36.29 59.10 -58.02
CA ASN A 127 35.45 60.16 -58.59
C ASN A 127 34.29 60.51 -57.64
N ALA A 128 34.20 61.80 -57.28
CA ALA A 128 33.26 62.38 -56.33
C ALA A 128 33.20 61.63 -54.98
N SER A 129 34.33 61.09 -54.53
CA SER A 129 34.49 60.52 -53.19
C SER A 129 34.59 61.65 -52.16
N GLY A 130 33.92 61.55 -51.03
CA GLY A 130 34.02 62.51 -49.92
C GLY A 130 33.54 63.94 -50.24
N SER A 131 32.73 64.12 -51.29
CA SER A 131 32.13 65.41 -51.61
C SER A 131 31.12 65.83 -50.53
N ASN A 132 31.23 67.05 -50.00
CA ASN A 132 30.40 67.60 -48.92
C ASN A 132 30.51 66.80 -47.59
N ILE A 133 31.74 66.46 -47.18
CA ILE A 133 32.03 65.97 -45.82
C ILE A 133 32.05 67.15 -44.84
N ILE A 134 31.39 67.01 -43.69
CA ILE A 134 31.48 67.94 -42.55
C ILE A 134 31.85 67.14 -41.28
N GLY A 135 33.14 67.14 -40.94
CA GLY A 135 33.75 66.41 -39.81
C GLY A 135 35.16 65.94 -40.14
N SER A 136 35.85 65.36 -39.15
CA SER A 136 37.27 64.95 -39.26
C SER A 136 37.47 63.44 -39.38
N TYR A 137 38.66 63.01 -39.81
CA TYR A 137 39.12 61.61 -39.87
C TYR A 137 38.32 60.65 -40.78
N ASN A 138 37.38 61.15 -41.59
CA ASN A 138 36.58 60.31 -42.48
C ASN A 138 37.43 59.75 -43.63
N SER A 139 37.30 58.46 -43.95
CA SER A 139 38.10 57.76 -44.97
C SER A 139 37.22 57.11 -46.03
N THR A 140 37.21 57.65 -47.25
CA THR A 140 36.33 57.24 -48.35
C THR A 140 37.11 56.76 -49.58
N LEU A 141 36.74 55.62 -50.14
CA LEU A 141 37.43 54.96 -51.25
C LEU A 141 36.42 54.37 -52.23
N GLY A 142 36.25 55.01 -53.39
CA GLY A 142 35.40 54.55 -54.48
C GLY A 142 34.53 55.64 -55.11
N VAL A 143 33.97 55.33 -56.28
CA VAL A 143 33.14 56.27 -57.05
C VAL A 143 31.86 56.60 -56.28
N ASN A 144 31.65 57.89 -56.01
CA ASN A 144 30.60 58.47 -55.20
C ASN A 144 30.56 58.01 -53.71
N SER A 145 31.65 57.48 -53.15
CA SER A 145 31.70 57.08 -51.74
C SER A 145 31.64 58.29 -50.79
N GLY A 146 30.93 58.18 -49.67
CA GLY A 146 30.92 59.17 -48.58
C GLY A 146 30.43 60.57 -48.96
N GLN A 147 29.48 60.68 -49.90
CA GLN A 147 28.89 61.96 -50.28
C GLN A 147 27.89 62.46 -49.23
N ASN A 148 27.97 63.75 -48.88
CA ASN A 148 27.09 64.40 -47.90
C ASN A 148 27.14 63.75 -46.49
N VAL A 149 28.34 63.38 -46.03
CA VAL A 149 28.57 62.83 -44.69
C VAL A 149 28.71 63.96 -43.67
N LYS A 150 28.07 63.81 -42.51
CA LYS A 150 28.27 64.66 -41.33
C LYS A 150 28.72 63.80 -40.16
N GLY A 151 29.73 64.25 -39.41
CA GLY A 151 30.33 63.49 -38.31
C GLY A 151 31.74 62.99 -38.64
N GLU A 152 32.33 62.27 -37.70
CA GLU A 152 33.76 61.99 -37.65
C GLU A 152 34.10 60.49 -37.72
N SER A 153 35.31 60.18 -38.19
CA SER A 153 35.87 58.82 -38.22
C SER A 153 35.07 57.79 -39.05
N ASN A 154 34.22 58.22 -39.98
CA ASN A 154 33.44 57.31 -40.82
C ASN A 154 34.29 56.72 -41.96
N ILE A 155 34.13 55.43 -42.23
CA ILE A 155 34.83 54.69 -43.28
C ILE A 155 33.85 54.29 -44.39
N GLY A 156 34.12 54.66 -45.64
CA GLY A 156 33.33 54.27 -46.81
C GLY A 156 34.21 53.59 -47.88
N ILE A 157 33.96 52.33 -48.24
CA ILE A 157 34.78 51.60 -49.23
C ILE A 157 33.90 50.92 -50.26
N GLY A 158 33.80 51.49 -51.46
CA GLY A 158 33.05 50.94 -52.59
C GLY A 158 32.32 52.00 -53.41
N ASN A 159 31.55 51.55 -54.39
CA ASN A 159 30.69 52.43 -55.18
C ASN A 159 29.47 52.89 -54.37
N ALA A 160 29.30 54.20 -54.23
CA ALA A 160 28.19 54.85 -53.53
C ALA A 160 27.93 54.35 -52.09
N THR A 161 28.99 53.96 -51.36
CA THR A 161 28.92 53.65 -49.93
C THR A 161 28.77 54.90 -49.07
N GLY A 162 28.16 54.78 -47.89
CA GLY A 162 28.18 55.81 -46.84
C GLY A 162 27.60 57.16 -47.27
N GLN A 163 26.75 57.21 -48.30
CA GLN A 163 26.14 58.47 -48.74
C GLN A 163 25.04 58.89 -47.78
N PHE A 164 24.92 60.19 -47.49
CA PHE A 164 23.91 60.74 -46.59
C PHE A 164 23.93 60.07 -45.20
N VAL A 165 25.11 59.98 -44.58
CA VAL A 165 25.28 59.50 -43.19
C VAL A 165 25.49 60.71 -42.28
N SER A 166 24.91 60.68 -41.08
CA SER A 166 24.97 61.78 -40.11
C SER A 166 25.22 61.23 -38.70
N GLY A 167 26.48 60.94 -38.40
CA GLY A 167 26.95 60.37 -37.13
C GLY A 167 28.41 59.93 -37.21
N ASN A 168 28.91 59.27 -36.16
CA ASN A 168 30.35 59.02 -35.97
C ASN A 168 30.73 57.54 -36.03
N GLU A 169 31.98 57.25 -36.40
CA GLU A 169 32.62 55.93 -36.27
C GLU A 169 31.97 54.79 -37.09
N ASN A 170 31.22 55.11 -38.15
CA ASN A 170 30.49 54.13 -38.95
C ASN A 170 31.35 53.53 -40.07
N ILE A 171 31.13 52.25 -40.42
CA ILE A 171 31.90 51.51 -41.44
C ILE A 171 30.97 50.98 -42.53
N ALA A 172 31.09 51.48 -43.76
CA ALA A 172 30.27 51.13 -44.92
C ALA A 172 31.11 50.56 -46.08
N ILE A 173 31.03 49.24 -46.34
CA ILE A 173 31.88 48.52 -47.30
C ILE A 173 31.03 47.74 -48.32
N GLY A 174 31.27 47.93 -49.62
CA GLY A 174 30.56 47.25 -50.71
C GLY A 174 29.43 48.09 -51.34
N LYS A 175 29.06 47.80 -52.60
CA LYS A 175 28.20 48.70 -53.41
C LYS A 175 26.89 49.10 -52.70
N ASN A 176 26.62 50.40 -52.60
CA ASN A 176 25.47 51.00 -51.89
C ASN A 176 25.36 50.65 -50.38
N ALA A 177 26.39 50.13 -49.73
CA ALA A 177 26.34 49.85 -48.29
C ALA A 177 26.24 51.15 -47.47
N GLY A 178 25.44 51.15 -46.40
CA GLY A 178 25.29 52.30 -45.49
C GLY A 178 24.80 53.58 -46.20
N LYS A 179 24.00 53.46 -47.26
CA LYS A 179 23.52 54.58 -48.07
C LYS A 179 22.13 55.05 -47.59
N GLY A 180 22.06 56.28 -47.09
CA GLY A 180 20.82 56.98 -46.79
C GLY A 180 20.07 57.49 -48.02
N ALA A 181 18.87 58.02 -47.77
CA ALA A 181 18.03 58.61 -48.81
C ALA A 181 18.24 60.13 -48.89
N THR A 182 18.04 60.70 -50.07
CA THR A 182 18.13 62.15 -50.27
C THR A 182 17.08 62.86 -49.40
N GLY A 183 17.52 63.68 -48.45
CA GLY A 183 16.64 64.36 -47.48
C GLY A 183 16.33 63.56 -46.20
N ALA A 184 16.67 62.27 -46.14
CA ALA A 184 16.54 61.42 -44.97
C ALA A 184 17.86 60.64 -44.75
N PRO A 185 18.88 61.28 -44.14
CA PRO A 185 20.17 60.65 -43.87
C PRO A 185 20.05 59.55 -42.81
N ILE A 186 20.96 58.58 -42.83
CA ILE A 186 21.07 57.59 -41.74
C ILE A 186 21.76 58.26 -40.56
N VAL A 187 21.08 58.32 -39.41
CA VAL A 187 21.58 58.94 -38.17
C VAL A 187 21.95 57.83 -37.19
N VAL A 188 23.21 57.39 -37.25
CA VAL A 188 23.75 56.24 -36.48
C VAL A 188 25.20 56.45 -36.10
N ASN A 189 25.65 55.75 -35.05
CA ASN A 189 27.02 55.78 -34.55
C ASN A 189 27.56 54.35 -34.35
N ARG A 190 28.87 54.16 -34.58
CA ARG A 190 29.58 52.86 -34.42
C ARG A 190 28.95 51.69 -35.20
N SER A 191 28.19 51.99 -36.25
CA SER A 191 27.48 50.96 -37.03
C SER A 191 28.35 50.38 -38.14
N VAL A 192 28.08 49.13 -38.52
CA VAL A 192 28.81 48.42 -39.58
C VAL A 192 27.83 47.94 -40.65
N ALA A 193 28.03 48.37 -41.89
CA ALA A 193 27.29 47.97 -43.08
C ALA A 193 28.26 47.38 -44.12
N GLY A 194 28.42 46.06 -44.13
CA GLY A 194 29.31 45.33 -45.04
C GLY A 194 28.54 44.47 -46.04
N GLY A 195 28.82 44.59 -47.33
CA GLY A 195 28.16 43.86 -48.42
C GLY A 195 27.27 44.74 -49.30
N SER A 196 26.94 44.25 -50.49
CA SER A 196 26.15 45.02 -51.46
C SER A 196 24.74 45.31 -50.90
N GLN A 197 24.37 46.58 -50.78
CA GLN A 197 23.10 47.04 -50.21
C GLN A 197 22.89 46.63 -48.73
N ALA A 198 23.97 46.43 -47.97
CA ALA A 198 23.88 46.27 -46.52
C ALA A 198 23.51 47.58 -45.83
N MET A 199 22.62 47.54 -44.82
CA MET A 199 22.10 48.74 -44.15
C MET A 199 22.01 48.52 -42.64
N ALA A 200 22.70 49.37 -41.87
CA ALA A 200 22.53 49.47 -40.41
C ALA A 200 21.77 50.77 -40.11
N TYR A 201 20.66 50.67 -39.36
CA TYR A 201 19.71 51.75 -39.07
C TYR A 201 19.66 52.16 -37.60
N GLY A 202 20.47 51.55 -36.73
CA GLY A 202 20.62 51.95 -35.33
C GLY A 202 22.08 52.01 -34.90
N ASP A 203 22.32 52.68 -33.78
CA ASP A 203 23.63 52.69 -33.10
C ASP A 203 24.09 51.26 -32.78
N ASP A 204 25.41 51.06 -32.77
CA ASP A 204 26.10 49.81 -32.43
C ASP A 204 25.61 48.56 -33.21
N SER A 205 24.96 48.77 -34.37
CA SER A 205 24.30 47.72 -35.14
C SER A 205 25.15 47.25 -36.34
N ILE A 206 25.11 45.95 -36.62
CA ILE A 206 25.99 45.25 -37.57
C ILE A 206 25.15 44.56 -38.64
N ALA A 207 25.20 45.07 -39.87
CA ALA A 207 24.64 44.46 -41.08
C ALA A 207 25.77 43.95 -41.99
N MET A 208 25.99 42.64 -42.08
CA MET A 208 27.05 42.03 -42.90
C MET A 208 26.51 40.99 -43.87
N GLY A 209 26.27 41.38 -45.11
CA GLY A 209 25.86 40.50 -46.21
C GLY A 209 25.13 41.26 -47.32
N THR A 210 24.99 40.64 -48.49
CA THR A 210 24.22 41.25 -49.60
C THR A 210 22.76 41.38 -49.19
N GLY A 211 22.28 42.63 -49.10
CA GLY A 211 20.93 42.97 -48.63
C GLY A 211 20.68 42.69 -47.14
N ALA A 212 21.72 42.65 -46.30
CA ALA A 212 21.54 42.53 -44.85
C ALA A 212 20.99 43.83 -44.24
N ILE A 213 20.03 43.73 -43.31
CA ILE A 213 19.41 44.89 -42.63
C ILE A 213 19.47 44.69 -41.12
N ALA A 214 20.14 45.60 -40.42
CA ALA A 214 20.19 45.65 -38.96
C ALA A 214 19.50 46.92 -38.45
N GLY A 215 18.48 46.75 -37.62
CA GLY A 215 17.68 47.81 -37.01
C GLY A 215 16.43 48.23 -37.78
N ILE A 216 15.67 49.14 -37.19
CA ILE A 216 14.33 49.56 -37.65
C ILE A 216 14.47 50.62 -38.75
N VAL A 217 14.03 50.31 -39.97
CA VAL A 217 14.02 51.25 -41.10
C VAL A 217 13.19 52.48 -40.76
N GLY A 218 13.83 53.66 -40.74
CA GLY A 218 13.17 54.95 -40.54
C GLY A 218 12.95 55.37 -39.08
N ALA A 219 13.40 54.59 -38.09
CA ALA A 219 13.38 55.00 -36.69
C ALA A 219 14.68 55.73 -36.29
N ASN A 220 14.58 56.97 -35.82
CA ASN A 220 15.71 57.70 -35.23
C ASN A 220 15.98 57.23 -33.78
N THR A 221 16.27 55.94 -33.62
CA THR A 221 16.43 55.27 -32.31
C THR A 221 17.88 54.88 -32.07
N THR A 222 18.52 55.49 -31.07
CA THR A 222 19.92 55.28 -30.67
C THR A 222 20.16 54.05 -29.78
N GLN A 223 19.20 53.13 -29.71
CA GLN A 223 19.29 51.90 -28.91
C GLN A 223 18.61 50.76 -29.68
N VAL A 224 19.37 50.10 -30.56
CA VAL A 224 18.86 49.00 -31.39
C VAL A 224 19.81 47.81 -31.37
N ASN A 225 21.13 48.04 -31.42
CA ASN A 225 22.17 47.04 -31.13
C ASN A 225 21.95 45.70 -31.87
N ALA A 226 21.47 45.77 -33.11
CA ALA A 226 20.99 44.60 -33.86
C ALA A 226 22.09 44.01 -34.75
N ILE A 227 22.06 42.69 -34.93
CA ILE A 227 23.11 41.94 -35.64
C ILE A 227 22.47 41.11 -36.76
N ALA A 228 22.62 41.54 -38.01
CA ALA A 228 22.20 40.83 -39.21
C ALA A 228 23.43 40.38 -40.02
N ILE A 229 23.72 39.08 -40.06
CA ILE A 229 24.90 38.53 -40.74
C ILE A 229 24.50 37.44 -41.73
N GLY A 230 24.54 37.77 -43.02
CA GLY A 230 24.33 36.86 -44.14
C GLY A 230 23.44 37.46 -45.25
N LYS A 231 23.16 36.67 -46.29
CA LYS A 231 22.45 37.16 -47.49
C LYS A 231 20.97 37.37 -47.16
N GLY A 232 20.50 38.63 -47.23
CA GLY A 232 19.12 38.98 -46.92
C GLY A 232 18.70 38.76 -45.46
N ALA A 233 19.68 38.64 -44.54
CA ALA A 233 19.41 38.56 -43.11
C ALA A 233 18.83 39.89 -42.61
N GLN A 234 17.75 39.83 -41.84
CA GLN A 234 17.06 40.99 -41.28
C GLN A 234 16.94 40.81 -39.76
N ALA A 235 17.48 41.75 -39.01
CA ALA A 235 17.40 41.86 -37.56
C ALA A 235 16.77 43.23 -37.24
N THR A 236 15.43 43.30 -37.21
CA THR A 236 14.68 44.56 -37.13
C THR A 236 14.05 44.82 -35.76
N GLY A 237 14.04 43.85 -34.84
CA GLY A 237 13.74 44.09 -33.42
C GLY A 237 14.91 44.74 -32.68
N LYS A 238 14.65 45.35 -31.51
CA LYS A 238 15.71 45.83 -30.61
C LYS A 238 16.49 44.64 -30.04
N GLN A 239 17.81 44.76 -29.97
CA GLN A 239 18.74 43.73 -29.50
C GLN A 239 18.54 42.38 -30.22
N SER A 240 18.10 42.41 -31.48
CA SER A 240 17.80 41.22 -32.27
C SER A 240 19.01 40.69 -33.03
N ILE A 241 19.04 39.37 -33.22
CA ILE A 241 20.16 38.65 -33.87
C ILE A 241 19.61 37.80 -35.02
N SER A 242 20.20 37.90 -36.21
CA SER A 242 19.76 37.23 -37.43
C SER A 242 20.97 36.78 -38.24
N VAL A 243 21.38 35.52 -38.09
CA VAL A 243 22.64 34.99 -38.62
C VAL A 243 22.38 33.81 -39.56
N GLY A 244 22.74 33.98 -40.84
CA GLY A 244 22.51 33.03 -41.93
C GLY A 244 21.80 33.68 -43.11
N THR A 245 21.09 32.89 -43.92
CA THR A 245 20.44 33.38 -45.14
C THR A 245 18.94 33.60 -44.92
N GLY A 246 18.41 34.71 -45.41
CA GLY A 246 16.97 35.00 -45.45
C GLY A 246 16.22 35.08 -44.11
N ASN A 247 16.91 34.99 -42.97
CA ASN A 247 16.30 35.08 -41.64
C ASN A 247 15.67 36.44 -41.39
N VAL A 248 14.51 36.48 -40.73
CA VAL A 248 13.78 37.71 -40.40
C VAL A 248 13.41 37.70 -38.92
N VAL A 249 14.11 38.51 -38.13
CA VAL A 249 13.90 38.61 -36.68
C VAL A 249 13.40 40.02 -36.36
N SER A 250 12.09 40.15 -36.23
CA SER A 250 11.40 41.42 -35.92
C SER A 250 10.93 41.53 -34.47
N GLY A 251 10.94 40.43 -33.71
CA GLY A 251 10.73 40.46 -32.27
C GLY A 251 11.91 41.13 -31.54
N ASP A 252 11.60 41.92 -30.51
CA ASP A 252 12.62 42.47 -29.60
C ASP A 252 13.27 41.32 -28.80
N ASN A 253 14.55 41.47 -28.45
CA ASN A 253 15.32 40.52 -27.63
C ASN A 253 15.35 39.07 -28.16
N SER A 254 15.17 38.88 -29.48
CA SER A 254 15.02 37.58 -30.16
C SER A 254 16.20 37.24 -31.08
N GLY A 255 16.41 35.96 -31.40
CA GLY A 255 17.60 35.52 -32.17
C GLY A 255 17.40 34.30 -33.08
N ALA A 256 17.82 34.38 -34.35
CA ALA A 256 17.79 33.28 -35.32
C ALA A 256 19.18 32.93 -35.87
N PHE A 257 19.52 31.64 -35.87
CA PHE A 257 20.74 31.08 -36.46
C PHE A 257 20.36 29.93 -37.43
N GLY A 258 20.39 30.17 -38.74
CA GLY A 258 19.91 29.17 -39.73
C GLY A 258 19.61 29.73 -41.12
N ASP A 259 18.85 28.99 -41.92
CA ASP A 259 18.44 29.38 -43.29
C ASP A 259 17.12 28.71 -43.74
N PRO A 260 16.06 29.45 -44.05
CA PRO A 260 15.66 30.75 -43.51
C PRO A 260 14.67 30.56 -42.34
N THR A 261 14.64 31.46 -41.37
CA THR A 261 13.78 31.39 -40.18
C THR A 261 13.21 32.77 -39.84
N THR A 262 11.91 32.81 -39.50
CA THR A 262 11.16 34.03 -39.17
C THR A 262 10.77 34.02 -37.68
N ILE A 263 11.10 35.09 -36.96
CA ILE A 263 10.74 35.29 -35.54
C ILE A 263 10.13 36.68 -35.37
N SER A 264 8.85 36.73 -35.03
CA SER A 264 8.14 37.98 -34.67
C SER A 264 7.72 38.04 -33.20
N GLY A 265 7.80 36.92 -32.47
CA GLY A 265 7.65 36.92 -31.02
C GLY A 265 8.88 37.49 -30.30
N THR A 266 8.64 38.12 -29.14
CA THR A 266 9.65 38.76 -28.28
C THR A 266 10.30 37.72 -27.37
N GLY A 267 11.61 37.87 -27.10
CA GLY A 267 12.37 36.94 -26.24
C GLY A 267 12.60 35.54 -26.84
N SER A 268 12.31 35.36 -28.14
CA SER A 268 12.22 34.05 -28.79
C SER A 268 13.46 33.73 -29.63
N TYR A 269 13.90 32.47 -29.58
CA TYR A 269 15.16 32.03 -30.18
C TYR A 269 15.01 30.79 -31.05
N SER A 270 15.79 30.73 -32.14
CA SER A 270 15.79 29.61 -33.07
C SER A 270 17.20 29.25 -33.53
N THR A 271 17.52 27.97 -33.50
CA THR A 271 18.66 27.36 -34.20
C THR A 271 18.14 26.33 -35.20
N GLY A 272 18.35 26.60 -36.49
CA GLY A 272 17.92 25.78 -37.62
C GLY A 272 16.94 26.47 -38.58
N ASN A 273 16.30 25.67 -39.43
CA ASN A 273 15.89 26.09 -40.77
C ASN A 273 14.37 25.96 -40.99
N ASN A 274 13.77 26.89 -41.75
CA ASN A 274 12.34 26.94 -42.07
C ASN A 274 11.43 27.01 -40.82
N ASN A 275 11.88 27.68 -39.76
CA ASN A 275 11.09 27.86 -38.53
C ASN A 275 10.30 29.18 -38.58
N THR A 276 9.08 29.18 -38.05
CA THR A 276 8.22 30.36 -37.94
C THR A 276 7.74 30.48 -36.50
N ILE A 277 8.21 31.51 -35.80
CA ILE A 277 7.94 31.74 -34.37
C ILE A 277 7.20 33.07 -34.21
N THR A 278 5.88 32.99 -34.08
CA THR A 278 5.01 34.17 -33.80
C THR A 278 4.74 34.37 -32.31
N THR A 279 5.24 33.47 -31.47
CA THR A 279 4.98 33.39 -30.03
C THR A 279 6.18 33.87 -29.21
N ASN A 280 5.92 34.40 -28.03
CA ASN A 280 6.92 34.99 -27.12
C ASN A 280 7.61 33.91 -26.28
N ASP A 281 8.80 34.22 -25.75
CA ASP A 281 9.59 33.36 -24.86
C ASP A 281 9.74 31.91 -25.39
N THR A 282 9.81 31.77 -26.71
CA THR A 282 9.73 30.50 -27.44
C THR A 282 11.09 30.08 -27.97
N PHE A 283 11.51 28.85 -27.66
CA PHE A 283 12.83 28.32 -28.00
C PHE A 283 12.75 27.14 -28.96
N VAL A 284 13.39 27.25 -30.12
CA VAL A 284 13.38 26.22 -31.17
C VAL A 284 14.79 25.74 -31.49
N VAL A 285 15.05 24.45 -31.33
CA VAL A 285 16.28 23.79 -31.80
C VAL A 285 15.85 22.68 -32.75
N GLY A 286 15.63 23.04 -34.01
CA GLY A 286 14.83 22.24 -34.92
C GLY A 286 14.70 22.82 -36.33
N SER A 287 13.83 22.25 -37.14
CA SER A 287 13.58 22.72 -38.51
C SER A 287 12.15 22.41 -38.95
N ASN A 288 11.57 23.26 -39.79
CA ASN A 288 10.15 23.22 -40.19
C ASN A 288 9.17 23.36 -38.99
N VAL A 289 9.58 24.01 -37.90
CA VAL A 289 8.74 24.25 -36.72
C VAL A 289 7.89 25.51 -36.95
N THR A 290 6.58 25.32 -37.13
CA THR A 290 5.64 26.41 -37.46
C THR A 290 4.38 26.47 -36.57
N LYS A 291 4.06 25.41 -35.83
CA LYS A 291 2.99 25.39 -34.82
C LYS A 291 3.62 25.65 -33.45
N THR A 292 3.76 26.92 -33.06
CA THR A 292 4.35 27.30 -31.77
C THR A 292 3.30 27.70 -30.72
N LEU A 293 3.74 27.83 -29.47
CA LEU A 293 2.99 28.31 -28.31
C LEU A 293 3.94 29.18 -27.47
N ASP A 294 3.44 30.18 -26.76
CA ASP A 294 4.26 31.01 -25.86
C ASP A 294 4.97 30.16 -24.79
N ASN A 295 6.10 30.65 -24.27
CA ASN A 295 6.83 30.07 -23.14
C ASN A 295 7.12 28.55 -23.29
N SER A 296 7.42 28.11 -24.52
CA SER A 296 7.51 26.70 -24.91
C SER A 296 8.78 26.37 -25.70
N VAL A 297 9.20 25.10 -25.67
CA VAL A 297 10.45 24.60 -26.24
C VAL A 297 10.18 23.51 -27.29
N PHE A 298 10.80 23.63 -28.47
CA PHE A 298 10.57 22.77 -29.63
C PHE A 298 11.88 22.11 -30.07
N LEU A 299 11.95 20.78 -29.98
CA LEU A 299 13.18 20.02 -30.18
C LEU A 299 13.07 19.05 -31.37
N GLY A 300 13.87 19.31 -32.40
CA GLY A 300 14.01 18.48 -33.60
C GLY A 300 13.21 18.97 -34.82
N LYS A 301 13.38 18.27 -35.94
CA LYS A 301 12.66 18.55 -37.19
C LYS A 301 11.17 18.21 -37.06
N ASP A 302 10.31 19.02 -37.67
CA ASP A 302 8.84 18.87 -37.65
C ASP A 302 8.25 18.79 -36.23
N ALA A 303 8.90 19.39 -35.23
CA ALA A 303 8.34 19.51 -33.89
C ALA A 303 7.21 20.56 -33.87
N ALA A 304 6.17 20.30 -33.07
CA ALA A 304 4.94 21.08 -33.10
C ALA A 304 4.22 21.10 -31.74
N TYR A 305 3.46 22.16 -31.50
CA TYR A 305 2.43 22.19 -30.48
C TYR A 305 1.18 21.48 -31.00
N THR A 306 0.62 20.61 -30.17
CA THR A 306 -0.66 19.94 -30.40
C THR A 306 -1.63 20.42 -29.32
N ALA A 307 -2.69 21.11 -29.73
CA ALA A 307 -3.78 21.48 -28.84
C ALA A 307 -4.59 20.25 -28.39
N LYS A 308 -5.46 20.43 -27.40
CA LYS A 308 -6.27 19.35 -26.82
C LYS A 308 -7.00 18.50 -27.86
N GLY A 309 -6.88 17.18 -27.71
CA GLY A 309 -7.51 16.19 -28.58
C GLY A 309 -7.28 14.76 -28.08
N ALA A 310 -7.34 13.78 -28.98
CA ALA A 310 -7.23 12.37 -28.63
C ALA A 310 -5.82 11.91 -28.19
N SER A 311 -4.78 12.72 -28.42
CA SER A 311 -3.37 12.37 -28.14
C SER A 311 -2.73 13.18 -26.99
N THR A 312 -3.35 14.29 -26.57
CA THR A 312 -2.86 15.17 -25.49
C THR A 312 -3.94 16.16 -25.06
N ASP A 313 -3.87 16.66 -23.83
CA ASP A 313 -4.63 17.83 -23.34
C ASP A 313 -3.96 19.18 -23.67
N GLY A 314 -2.76 19.18 -24.26
CA GLY A 314 -2.01 20.39 -24.58
C GLY A 314 -1.50 21.08 -23.31
N VAL A 315 -2.00 22.29 -23.03
CA VAL A 315 -1.76 23.03 -21.78
C VAL A 315 -3.01 23.16 -20.89
N GLU A 316 -4.08 22.41 -21.18
CA GLU A 316 -5.23 22.36 -20.27
C GLU A 316 -4.93 21.61 -18.97
N LYS A 317 -5.78 21.82 -17.97
CA LYS A 317 -5.61 21.22 -16.65
C LYS A 317 -5.94 19.72 -16.67
N VAL A 318 -4.97 18.87 -16.28
CA VAL A 318 -5.15 17.41 -16.17
C VAL A 318 -5.15 16.97 -14.70
N PRO A 319 -6.32 16.80 -14.05
CA PRO A 319 -6.39 16.42 -12.63
C PRO A 319 -6.29 14.91 -12.38
N ASP A 320 -6.81 14.09 -13.31
CA ASP A 320 -6.91 12.64 -13.23
C ASP A 320 -6.94 12.01 -14.65
N ALA A 321 -6.93 10.67 -14.73
CA ALA A 321 -7.08 9.93 -15.98
C ALA A 321 -8.03 8.74 -15.81
N LYS A 322 -8.68 8.29 -16.89
CA LYS A 322 -9.63 7.17 -16.87
C LYS A 322 -9.26 6.08 -17.88
N VAL A 323 -9.10 4.84 -17.40
CA VAL A 323 -8.74 3.67 -18.22
C VAL A 323 -9.68 2.51 -17.88
N GLY A 324 -10.31 1.89 -18.88
CA GLY A 324 -11.16 0.71 -18.69
C GLY A 324 -12.38 0.91 -17.77
N GLY A 325 -12.78 2.17 -17.51
CA GLY A 325 -13.82 2.53 -16.54
C GLY A 325 -13.28 2.98 -15.18
N ILE A 326 -12.04 2.61 -14.83
CA ILE A 326 -11.37 3.01 -13.58
C ILE A 326 -10.84 4.44 -13.71
N THR A 327 -11.15 5.31 -12.75
CA THR A 327 -10.60 6.67 -12.66
C THR A 327 -9.44 6.74 -11.67
N TYR A 328 -8.27 7.15 -12.13
CA TYR A 328 -7.03 7.28 -11.37
C TYR A 328 -6.97 8.67 -10.71
N ALA A 329 -7.90 8.91 -9.77
CA ALA A 329 -8.13 10.22 -9.14
C ALA A 329 -7.77 10.30 -7.64
N GLY A 330 -7.31 9.20 -7.02
CA GLY A 330 -7.16 9.08 -5.55
C GLY A 330 -6.22 10.11 -4.90
N THR A 331 -5.25 10.61 -5.66
CA THR A 331 -4.57 11.88 -5.42
C THR A 331 -4.43 12.55 -6.78
N SER A 332 -4.94 13.77 -6.94
CA SER A 332 -4.82 14.48 -8.22
C SER A 332 -3.36 14.59 -8.65
N PHE A 333 -3.07 14.48 -9.95
CA PHE A 333 -1.69 14.44 -10.46
C PHE A 333 -0.87 15.67 -10.03
N ALA A 334 0.46 15.54 -10.02
CA ALA A 334 1.35 16.68 -9.83
C ALA A 334 1.44 17.54 -11.11
N GLY A 335 1.75 18.82 -10.99
CA GLY A 335 2.01 19.69 -12.15
C GLY A 335 0.80 19.95 -13.06
N GLN A 336 -0.43 19.86 -12.54
CA GLN A 336 -1.70 19.85 -13.30
C GLN A 336 -1.91 21.03 -14.27
N THR A 337 -1.21 22.16 -14.09
CA THR A 337 -1.35 23.37 -14.91
C THR A 337 -0.03 23.68 -15.62
N PRO A 338 0.17 23.22 -16.87
CA PRO A 338 1.33 23.60 -17.66
C PRO A 338 1.35 25.10 -17.97
N VAL A 339 2.53 25.71 -17.95
CA VAL A 339 2.75 27.12 -18.36
C VAL A 339 3.25 27.24 -19.81
N GLY A 340 3.29 26.12 -20.53
CA GLY A 340 3.97 25.92 -21.81
C GLY A 340 4.31 24.43 -21.98
N VAL A 341 4.92 24.05 -23.10
CA VAL A 341 5.28 22.64 -23.39
C VAL A 341 6.74 22.49 -23.81
N VAL A 342 7.33 21.31 -23.55
CA VAL A 342 8.55 20.85 -24.23
C VAL A 342 8.13 19.76 -25.22
N THR A 343 8.08 20.09 -26.51
CA THR A 343 7.69 19.15 -27.57
C THR A 343 8.92 18.62 -28.32
N VAL A 344 8.88 17.31 -28.60
CA VAL A 344 9.94 16.58 -29.32
C VAL A 344 9.48 16.05 -30.68
N GLY A 345 8.30 16.42 -31.16
CA GLY A 345 7.71 15.90 -32.41
C GLY A 345 6.35 16.54 -32.74
N ASP A 346 5.60 15.86 -33.60
CA ASP A 346 4.17 16.10 -33.89
C ASP A 346 3.47 14.73 -33.90
N VAL A 347 2.14 14.70 -33.98
CA VAL A 347 1.37 13.44 -33.98
C VAL A 347 1.76 12.56 -35.17
N GLY A 348 2.13 11.30 -34.89
CA GLY A 348 2.69 10.36 -35.88
C GLY A 348 4.17 10.60 -36.23
N LYS A 349 4.86 11.48 -35.50
CA LYS A 349 6.28 11.83 -35.65
C LYS A 349 7.00 11.90 -34.28
N GLU A 350 6.59 11.07 -33.35
CA GLU A 350 7.08 11.04 -31.97
C GLU A 350 8.56 10.63 -31.88
N ARG A 351 9.26 11.10 -30.84
CA ARG A 351 10.66 10.77 -30.58
C ARG A 351 10.85 10.10 -29.22
N ARG A 352 11.67 9.05 -29.18
CA ARG A 352 12.08 8.39 -27.94
C ARG A 352 13.07 9.28 -27.19
N ILE A 353 12.68 9.75 -25.99
CA ILE A 353 13.63 10.35 -25.04
C ILE A 353 14.42 9.19 -24.40
N GLN A 354 15.74 9.23 -24.50
CA GLN A 354 16.65 8.16 -24.05
C GLN A 354 17.49 8.63 -22.86
N ASN A 355 18.07 7.68 -22.12
CA ASN A 355 18.91 7.92 -20.92
C ASN A 355 18.19 8.68 -19.78
N VAL A 356 16.86 8.59 -19.72
CA VAL A 356 16.05 9.09 -18.60
C VAL A 356 16.31 8.22 -17.36
N ALA A 357 16.89 8.81 -16.32
CA ALA A 357 17.07 8.16 -15.02
C ALA A 357 15.72 7.81 -14.37
N ALA A 358 15.71 6.98 -13.33
CA ALA A 358 14.46 6.65 -12.63
C ALA A 358 13.95 7.87 -11.85
N GLY A 359 12.81 8.43 -12.26
CA GLY A 359 12.17 9.57 -11.58
C GLY A 359 11.62 9.19 -10.20
N LYS A 360 11.49 10.15 -9.29
CA LYS A 360 10.83 9.97 -7.99
C LYS A 360 9.39 9.47 -8.18
N ILE A 361 9.03 8.36 -7.54
CA ILE A 361 7.65 7.85 -7.51
C ILE A 361 6.98 8.38 -6.23
N ALA A 362 6.17 9.42 -6.36
CA ALA A 362 5.39 10.02 -5.26
C ALA A 362 4.21 10.84 -5.83
N ALA A 363 3.14 11.02 -5.05
CA ALA A 363 1.94 11.77 -5.48
C ALA A 363 2.21 13.23 -5.90
N THR A 364 3.29 13.84 -5.39
CA THR A 364 3.71 15.21 -5.72
C THR A 364 4.90 15.27 -6.69
N SER A 365 5.25 14.16 -7.34
CA SER A 365 6.40 14.10 -8.25
C SER A 365 6.06 14.57 -9.66
N THR A 366 6.89 15.46 -10.21
CA THR A 366 6.86 15.90 -11.61
C THR A 366 8.01 15.32 -12.43
N ASP A 367 8.71 14.30 -11.90
CA ASP A 367 9.82 13.63 -12.59
C ASP A 367 9.30 12.72 -13.71
N ALA A 368 10.03 12.63 -14.83
CA ALA A 368 9.71 11.70 -15.90
C ALA A 368 9.92 10.24 -15.47
N ILE A 369 8.94 9.38 -15.78
CA ILE A 369 9.01 7.94 -15.51
C ILE A 369 9.69 7.22 -16.68
N ASN A 370 10.67 6.36 -16.38
CA ASN A 370 11.38 5.60 -17.41
C ASN A 370 10.83 4.16 -17.58
N GLY A 371 11.27 3.48 -18.65
CA GLY A 371 10.80 2.14 -19.00
C GLY A 371 11.07 1.06 -17.95
N SER A 372 12.13 1.18 -17.13
CA SER A 372 12.44 0.21 -16.07
C SER A 372 11.48 0.32 -14.88
N GLN A 373 10.99 1.52 -14.59
CA GLN A 373 9.99 1.76 -13.55
C GLN A 373 8.62 1.20 -13.95
N LEU A 374 8.20 1.46 -15.20
CA LEU A 374 6.97 0.88 -15.74
C LEU A 374 7.05 -0.66 -15.82
N TYR A 375 8.21 -1.19 -16.23
CA TYR A 375 8.46 -2.64 -16.23
C TYR A 375 8.38 -3.23 -14.82
N ALA A 376 8.94 -2.59 -13.79
CA ALA A 376 8.86 -3.08 -12.42
C ALA A 376 7.40 -3.18 -11.91
N VAL A 377 6.56 -2.20 -12.24
CA VAL A 377 5.11 -2.25 -11.94
C VAL A 377 4.42 -3.38 -12.71
N ALA A 378 4.66 -3.50 -14.02
CA ALA A 378 4.06 -4.54 -14.85
C ALA A 378 4.49 -5.97 -14.44
N SER A 379 5.77 -6.15 -14.11
CA SER A 379 6.34 -7.40 -13.62
C SER A 379 5.73 -7.82 -12.29
N LYS A 380 5.60 -6.89 -11.32
CA LYS A 380 4.98 -7.20 -10.02
C LYS A 380 3.47 -7.43 -10.12
N LEU A 381 2.77 -6.75 -11.03
CA LEU A 381 1.38 -7.06 -11.32
C LEU A 381 1.22 -8.46 -11.93
N GLY A 382 2.13 -8.85 -12.84
CA GLY A 382 2.18 -10.20 -13.40
C GLY A 382 2.38 -11.27 -12.33
N GLU A 383 3.42 -11.16 -11.50
CA GLU A 383 3.71 -12.12 -10.41
C GLU A 383 2.50 -12.41 -9.50
N GLN A 384 1.67 -11.40 -9.22
CA GLN A 384 0.48 -11.52 -8.37
C GLN A 384 -0.72 -12.20 -9.05
N VAL A 385 -0.75 -12.28 -10.39
CA VAL A 385 -1.80 -12.98 -11.17
C VAL A 385 -1.39 -14.42 -11.50
N GLU A 386 -0.09 -14.69 -11.52
CA GLU A 386 0.54 -15.93 -11.98
C GLU A 386 0.67 -17.03 -10.91
N ASN A 387 0.46 -16.72 -9.62
CA ASN A 387 0.66 -17.65 -8.50
C ASN A 387 -0.55 -17.69 -7.55
N THR A 388 -1.62 -18.37 -7.96
CA THR A 388 -2.79 -18.66 -7.11
C THR A 388 -2.98 -20.16 -6.89
N TYR A 389 -3.78 -20.48 -5.86
CA TYR A 389 -4.28 -21.81 -5.55
C TYR A 389 -5.79 -21.94 -5.81
N PHE A 390 -6.39 -21.00 -6.55
CA PHE A 390 -7.81 -21.01 -6.93
C PHE A 390 -7.96 -21.09 -8.44
N HIS A 391 -8.54 -22.19 -8.94
CA HIS A 391 -8.58 -22.53 -10.36
C HIS A 391 -9.94 -23.10 -10.77
N VAL A 392 -10.40 -22.77 -11.97
CA VAL A 392 -11.65 -23.27 -12.55
C VAL A 392 -11.43 -23.64 -14.01
N ASN A 393 -11.61 -24.90 -14.35
CA ASN A 393 -11.39 -25.40 -15.70
C ASN A 393 -12.67 -25.35 -16.52
N THR A 394 -12.77 -24.37 -17.42
CA THR A 394 -13.89 -24.18 -18.35
C THR A 394 -14.01 -25.25 -19.45
N GLY A 395 -13.06 -26.19 -19.53
CA GLY A 395 -12.92 -27.17 -20.61
C GLY A 395 -12.02 -26.69 -21.76
N THR A 396 -11.59 -25.42 -21.76
CA THR A 396 -10.68 -24.84 -22.76
C THR A 396 -9.23 -24.72 -22.29
N ASN A 397 -8.98 -24.87 -20.98
CA ASN A 397 -7.71 -24.47 -20.35
C ASN A 397 -6.92 -25.69 -19.81
N ALA A 398 -7.19 -26.88 -20.34
CA ALA A 398 -6.63 -28.14 -19.83
C ALA A 398 -5.11 -28.22 -20.01
N GLY A 399 -4.39 -28.53 -18.92
CA GLY A 399 -2.95 -28.82 -18.95
C GLY A 399 -2.01 -27.65 -18.67
N THR A 400 -2.51 -26.46 -18.35
CA THR A 400 -1.69 -25.38 -17.76
C THR A 400 -1.80 -25.37 -16.23
N GLY A 401 -0.78 -24.85 -15.55
CA GLY A 401 -0.62 -24.92 -14.08
C GLY A 401 -0.08 -26.26 -13.57
N ASP A 402 0.42 -26.29 -12.33
CA ASP A 402 0.88 -27.51 -11.67
C ASP A 402 -0.31 -28.32 -11.14
N ALA A 403 -0.63 -29.40 -11.86
CA ALA A 403 -1.73 -30.32 -11.54
C ALA A 403 -1.54 -31.15 -10.26
N THR A 404 -0.38 -31.05 -9.59
CA THR A 404 -0.05 -31.78 -8.35
C THR A 404 -0.01 -30.88 -7.11
N THR A 405 0.52 -29.66 -7.23
CA THR A 405 0.54 -28.67 -6.13
C THR A 405 -0.63 -27.68 -6.16
N ASN A 406 -1.39 -27.65 -7.26
CA ASN A 406 -2.44 -26.70 -7.55
C ASN A 406 -1.97 -25.23 -7.66
N LEU A 407 -0.71 -25.01 -8.03
CA LEU A 407 -0.13 -23.69 -8.24
C LEU A 407 -0.19 -23.29 -9.73
N GLY A 408 -0.66 -22.09 -10.03
CA GLY A 408 -0.65 -21.55 -11.41
C GLY A 408 -1.34 -20.19 -11.53
N LYS A 409 -1.62 -19.76 -12.76
CA LYS A 409 -2.41 -18.56 -13.07
C LYS A 409 -3.88 -18.80 -12.72
N ILE A 410 -4.65 -17.74 -12.44
CA ILE A 410 -6.12 -17.87 -12.22
C ILE A 410 -6.90 -18.43 -13.43
N THR A 411 -6.30 -18.42 -14.62
CA THR A 411 -6.85 -19.02 -15.85
C THR A 411 -6.47 -20.47 -16.06
N ASP A 412 -5.55 -21.03 -15.26
CA ASP A 412 -5.05 -22.38 -15.47
C ASP A 412 -6.05 -23.44 -15.01
N ALA A 413 -5.89 -24.66 -15.51
CA ALA A 413 -6.59 -25.82 -14.95
C ALA A 413 -5.97 -26.21 -13.59
N ALA A 414 -4.63 -26.29 -13.53
CA ALA A 414 -3.88 -26.79 -12.38
C ALA A 414 -4.53 -28.06 -11.78
N GLY A 415 -4.95 -28.03 -10.51
CA GLY A 415 -5.63 -29.14 -9.84
C GLY A 415 -7.05 -29.42 -10.35
N ALA A 416 -7.72 -28.46 -11.02
CA ALA A 416 -9.03 -28.63 -11.66
C ALA A 416 -8.89 -29.32 -13.03
N GLN A 417 -8.54 -30.61 -13.02
CA GLN A 417 -8.11 -31.33 -14.22
C GLN A 417 -9.24 -31.63 -15.24
N ALA A 418 -10.52 -31.48 -14.87
CA ALA A 418 -11.67 -31.78 -15.73
C ALA A 418 -12.62 -30.59 -15.96
N THR A 419 -13.42 -30.66 -17.04
CA THR A 419 -14.37 -29.61 -17.43
C THR A 419 -15.40 -29.31 -16.33
N GLY A 420 -15.56 -28.04 -15.99
CA GLY A 420 -16.44 -27.56 -14.92
C GLY A 420 -15.87 -27.73 -13.51
N ALA A 421 -14.69 -28.32 -13.35
CA ALA A 421 -14.11 -28.54 -12.03
C ALA A 421 -13.57 -27.24 -11.42
N LEU A 422 -13.61 -27.15 -10.08
CA LEU A 422 -13.09 -26.05 -9.27
C LEU A 422 -12.13 -26.59 -8.21
N THR A 423 -11.02 -25.90 -8.00
CA THR A 423 -10.11 -26.15 -6.87
C THR A 423 -9.79 -24.88 -6.10
N ALA A 424 -9.62 -25.02 -4.77
CA ALA A 424 -9.18 -23.93 -3.90
C ALA A 424 -8.28 -24.44 -2.76
N GLY A 425 -6.96 -24.28 -2.90
CA GLY A 425 -5.97 -24.59 -1.87
C GLY A 425 -4.79 -25.45 -2.34
N ILE A 426 -3.90 -25.79 -1.40
CA ILE A 426 -2.56 -26.35 -1.71
C ILE A 426 -2.65 -27.87 -1.90
N ASN A 427 -2.10 -28.38 -3.01
CA ASN A 427 -2.14 -29.77 -3.45
C ASN A 427 -3.57 -30.34 -3.62
N THR A 428 -4.59 -29.51 -3.84
CA THR A 428 -5.95 -29.99 -4.10
C THR A 428 -6.10 -30.46 -5.54
N ILE A 429 -6.91 -31.50 -5.74
CA ILE A 429 -7.12 -32.15 -7.04
C ILE A 429 -8.63 -32.35 -7.24
N ALA A 430 -9.13 -32.03 -8.44
CA ALA A 430 -10.50 -32.22 -8.89
C ALA A 430 -10.48 -32.81 -10.32
N THR A 431 -10.52 -34.15 -10.43
CA THR A 431 -10.46 -34.87 -11.73
C THR A 431 -11.82 -35.24 -12.28
N GLY A 432 -12.90 -35.05 -11.51
CA GLY A 432 -14.26 -35.29 -12.00
C GLY A 432 -14.84 -34.09 -12.73
N LYS A 433 -15.67 -34.32 -13.74
CA LYS A 433 -16.44 -33.27 -14.41
C LYS A 433 -17.33 -32.55 -13.38
N SER A 434 -17.35 -31.22 -13.39
CA SER A 434 -18.12 -30.41 -12.42
C SER A 434 -17.79 -30.68 -10.93
N SER A 435 -16.62 -31.25 -10.60
CA SER A 435 -16.22 -31.56 -9.22
C SER A 435 -15.57 -30.38 -8.48
N VAL A 436 -15.62 -30.37 -7.15
CA VAL A 436 -15.16 -29.26 -6.30
C VAL A 436 -14.19 -29.76 -5.24
N SER A 437 -12.96 -29.22 -5.18
CA SER A 437 -11.92 -29.68 -4.22
C SER A 437 -11.22 -28.53 -3.49
N ILE A 438 -11.48 -28.40 -2.19
CA ILE A 438 -11.10 -27.25 -1.36
C ILE A 438 -10.33 -27.71 -0.11
N GLY A 439 -9.21 -27.05 0.23
CA GLY A 439 -8.44 -27.31 1.45
C GLY A 439 -6.96 -27.63 1.21
N HIS A 440 -6.43 -28.67 1.87
CA HIS A 440 -5.08 -29.17 1.64
C HIS A 440 -5.13 -30.63 1.26
N LYS A 441 -4.52 -31.03 0.14
CA LYS A 441 -4.55 -32.42 -0.37
C LYS A 441 -5.96 -33.03 -0.52
N ALA A 442 -6.99 -32.21 -0.68
CA ALA A 442 -8.34 -32.66 -1.00
C ALA A 442 -8.39 -33.27 -2.41
N GLN A 443 -9.21 -34.29 -2.63
CA GLN A 443 -9.29 -35.04 -3.88
C GLN A 443 -10.76 -35.35 -4.24
N ALA A 444 -11.36 -34.55 -5.12
CA ALA A 444 -12.69 -34.80 -5.68
C ALA A 444 -12.54 -35.49 -7.05
N LYS A 445 -12.63 -36.82 -7.07
CA LYS A 445 -12.13 -37.59 -8.24
C LYS A 445 -13.15 -37.95 -9.31
N ALA A 446 -14.43 -37.93 -8.95
CA ALA A 446 -15.52 -38.38 -9.81
C ALA A 446 -16.49 -37.24 -10.16
N ASP A 447 -17.30 -37.44 -11.19
CA ASP A 447 -18.19 -36.42 -11.71
C ASP A 447 -19.18 -35.91 -10.64
N ASN A 448 -19.22 -34.59 -10.45
CA ASN A 448 -20.00 -33.87 -9.43
C ASN A 448 -19.62 -34.21 -7.97
N ASP A 449 -18.41 -34.74 -7.73
CA ASP A 449 -17.89 -35.00 -6.38
C ASP A 449 -17.45 -33.72 -5.67
N ILE A 450 -17.64 -33.64 -4.34
CA ILE A 450 -17.31 -32.46 -3.52
C ILE A 450 -16.39 -32.88 -2.37
N ALA A 451 -15.16 -32.37 -2.34
CA ALA A 451 -14.18 -32.59 -1.27
C ALA A 451 -13.80 -31.25 -0.61
N ILE A 452 -14.01 -31.08 0.70
CA ILE A 452 -13.73 -29.85 1.44
C ILE A 452 -13.05 -30.17 2.78
N GLY A 453 -11.72 -30.06 2.85
CA GLY A 453 -10.96 -30.28 4.08
C GLY A 453 -9.50 -30.70 3.84
N ASN A 454 -8.77 -30.95 4.93
CA ASN A 454 -7.44 -31.56 4.84
C ASN A 454 -7.58 -33.05 4.49
N LEU A 455 -6.97 -33.53 3.42
CA LEU A 455 -7.04 -34.92 2.92
C LEU A 455 -8.47 -35.43 2.60
N ALA A 456 -9.47 -34.55 2.47
CA ALA A 456 -10.84 -34.93 2.12
C ALA A 456 -10.88 -35.66 0.77
N GLY A 457 -11.50 -36.84 0.69
CA GLY A 457 -11.51 -37.71 -0.49
C GLY A 457 -10.15 -38.32 -0.86
N SER A 458 -9.09 -38.12 -0.08
CA SER A 458 -7.75 -38.57 -0.47
C SER A 458 -7.67 -40.11 -0.51
N GLY A 459 -7.15 -40.65 -1.61
CA GLY A 459 -7.15 -42.10 -1.83
C GLY A 459 -8.52 -42.72 -2.13
N ARG A 460 -9.63 -41.96 -2.09
CA ARG A 460 -10.92 -42.38 -2.67
C ARG A 460 -10.69 -42.80 -4.11
N GLY A 461 -11.39 -43.85 -4.53
CA GLY A 461 -11.36 -44.35 -5.89
C GLY A 461 -12.48 -45.35 -6.09
N ASP A 462 -13.22 -45.21 -7.20
CA ASP A 462 -14.14 -46.26 -7.58
C ASP A 462 -13.34 -47.45 -8.11
N LYS A 463 -13.04 -48.37 -7.19
CA LYS A 463 -12.75 -49.76 -7.55
C LYS A 463 -14.08 -50.35 -8.03
N GLY A 464 -14.41 -50.06 -9.28
CA GLY A 464 -15.55 -50.63 -9.98
C GLY A 464 -15.53 -52.16 -9.91
N SER A 465 -16.62 -52.81 -10.32
CA SER A 465 -16.99 -54.19 -9.96
C SER A 465 -16.02 -55.32 -10.37
N ASP A 466 -14.85 -55.02 -10.90
CA ASP A 466 -13.83 -55.97 -11.35
C ASP A 466 -12.52 -55.85 -10.53
N PHE A 467 -12.61 -56.07 -9.20
CA PHE A 467 -11.42 -56.30 -8.38
C PHE A 467 -10.92 -57.75 -8.54
N THR A 468 -10.52 -58.09 -9.77
CA THR A 468 -9.69 -59.26 -10.06
C THR A 468 -8.24 -58.80 -10.17
N ALA A 469 -7.35 -59.36 -9.35
CA ALA A 469 -6.00 -58.80 -9.20
C ALA A 469 -5.12 -59.02 -10.46
N GLY A 470 -4.82 -57.94 -11.17
CA GLY A 470 -3.55 -57.79 -11.90
C GLY A 470 -3.46 -58.36 -13.32
N THR A 471 -4.32 -57.96 -14.25
CA THR A 471 -3.97 -57.90 -15.68
C THR A 471 -4.54 -56.65 -16.35
N THR A 472 -3.75 -56.00 -17.19
CA THR A 472 -4.23 -54.93 -18.09
C THR A 472 -4.95 -55.55 -19.29
N PHE A 473 -6.28 -55.50 -19.30
CA PHE A 473 -7.03 -55.73 -20.52
C PHE A 473 -7.05 -54.45 -21.36
N ALA A 474 -6.22 -54.42 -22.41
CA ALA A 474 -6.45 -53.56 -23.56
C ALA A 474 -7.81 -53.91 -24.19
N ALA A 475 -8.41 -52.97 -24.93
CA ALA A 475 -9.77 -53.08 -25.44
C ALA A 475 -10.06 -54.41 -26.17
N GLY A 476 -10.73 -55.33 -25.48
CA GLY A 476 -11.05 -56.68 -25.94
C GLY A 476 -12.54 -56.96 -25.76
N THR A 477 -13.19 -57.43 -26.83
CA THR A 477 -14.63 -57.65 -26.87
C THR A 477 -15.05 -58.93 -26.16
N VAL A 478 -15.97 -58.82 -25.20
CA VAL A 478 -16.64 -59.98 -24.59
C VAL A 478 -17.84 -60.38 -25.45
N TYR A 479 -17.79 -61.58 -26.03
CA TYR A 479 -18.88 -62.10 -26.87
C TYR A 479 -19.97 -62.76 -26.03
N SER A 480 -21.18 -62.20 -26.03
CA SER A 480 -22.39 -62.86 -25.55
C SER A 480 -23.63 -62.28 -26.25
N GLY A 481 -24.51 -63.13 -26.78
CA GLY A 481 -25.90 -62.74 -27.06
C GLY A 481 -26.21 -61.83 -28.26
N GLY A 482 -25.27 -61.58 -29.18
CA GLY A 482 -25.59 -61.05 -30.52
C GLY A 482 -25.96 -59.56 -30.65
N THR A 483 -25.87 -58.75 -29.59
CA THR A 483 -25.93 -57.28 -29.67
C THR A 483 -24.75 -56.61 -28.98
N THR A 484 -24.13 -55.66 -29.67
CA THR A 484 -22.97 -54.93 -29.16
C THR A 484 -23.40 -53.93 -28.08
N GLN A 485 -23.27 -54.32 -26.81
CA GLN A 485 -23.26 -53.37 -25.70
C GLN A 485 -21.82 -53.06 -25.32
N THR A 486 -21.36 -51.87 -25.68
CA THR A 486 -20.18 -51.27 -25.06
C THR A 486 -20.45 -51.11 -23.57
N VAL A 487 -19.66 -51.78 -22.73
CA VAL A 487 -19.65 -51.53 -21.28
C VAL A 487 -18.97 -50.19 -21.03
N THR A 488 -19.72 -49.11 -21.24
CA THR A 488 -19.37 -47.80 -20.71
C THR A 488 -19.50 -47.88 -19.19
N SER A 489 -18.37 -48.01 -18.49
CA SER A 489 -18.32 -47.95 -17.03
C SER A 489 -18.55 -46.51 -16.56
N ILE A 490 -19.81 -46.05 -16.67
CA ILE A 490 -20.25 -44.71 -16.26
C ILE A 490 -20.36 -44.68 -14.73
N ALA A 491 -19.21 -44.63 -14.07
CA ALA A 491 -19.05 -44.32 -12.66
C ALA A 491 -19.21 -42.80 -12.45
N THR A 492 -20.40 -42.26 -12.77
CA THR A 492 -20.79 -40.88 -12.41
C THR A 492 -21.07 -40.81 -10.91
N ASN A 493 -19.99 -40.93 -10.11
CA ASN A 493 -20.04 -41.10 -8.68
C ASN A 493 -20.03 -39.75 -7.96
N SER A 494 -21.17 -39.06 -7.97
CA SER A 494 -21.41 -37.93 -7.07
C SER A 494 -21.12 -38.33 -5.62
N GLY A 495 -20.63 -37.40 -4.82
CA GLY A 495 -20.33 -37.61 -3.41
C GLY A 495 -19.99 -36.31 -2.69
N ILE A 496 -19.95 -36.40 -1.37
CA ILE A 496 -19.62 -35.27 -0.49
C ILE A 496 -18.65 -35.79 0.56
N SER A 497 -17.49 -35.15 0.70
CA SER A 497 -16.43 -35.47 1.67
C SER A 497 -15.97 -34.17 2.33
N ILE A 498 -16.55 -33.83 3.49
CA ILE A 498 -16.27 -32.58 4.21
C ILE A 498 -15.61 -32.90 5.55
N GLY A 499 -14.48 -32.25 5.87
CA GLY A 499 -13.71 -32.47 7.10
C GLY A 499 -12.33 -33.13 6.88
N GLN A 500 -11.52 -33.17 7.94
CA GLN A 500 -10.18 -33.75 7.89
C GLN A 500 -10.24 -35.27 7.71
N ASN A 501 -9.51 -35.84 6.76
CA ASN A 501 -9.56 -37.27 6.40
C ASN A 501 -11.00 -37.77 6.06
N SER A 502 -11.93 -36.88 5.72
CA SER A 502 -13.30 -37.28 5.36
C SER A 502 -13.29 -38.07 4.06
N GLY A 503 -13.86 -39.27 4.04
CA GLY A 503 -13.94 -40.15 2.89
C GLY A 503 -12.60 -40.66 2.34
N THR A 504 -11.52 -40.63 3.13
CA THR A 504 -10.23 -41.22 2.73
C THR A 504 -10.41 -42.71 2.42
N ASN A 505 -9.78 -43.21 1.35
CA ASN A 505 -9.88 -44.60 0.88
C ASN A 505 -11.31 -45.17 0.64
N SER A 506 -12.36 -44.33 0.73
CA SER A 506 -13.75 -44.75 0.57
C SER A 506 -14.04 -45.31 -0.83
N THR A 507 -15.03 -46.19 -0.94
CA THR A 507 -15.43 -46.82 -2.20
C THR A 507 -16.93 -46.76 -2.42
N GLY A 508 -17.37 -46.27 -3.59
CA GLY A 508 -18.77 -46.27 -4.00
C GLY A 508 -19.40 -44.95 -4.43
N VAL A 509 -20.71 -45.05 -4.69
CA VAL A 509 -21.54 -44.07 -5.37
C VAL A 509 -22.46 -43.34 -4.38
N ASN A 510 -22.68 -42.03 -4.55
CA ASN A 510 -23.68 -41.24 -3.80
C ASN A 510 -23.49 -41.27 -2.27
N ASN A 511 -22.23 -41.26 -1.81
CA ASN A 511 -21.89 -41.28 -0.38
C ASN A 511 -21.64 -39.85 0.14
N THR A 512 -22.25 -39.52 1.27
CA THR A 512 -22.08 -38.25 2.00
C THR A 512 -21.28 -38.51 3.28
N MET A 513 -20.14 -37.85 3.43
CA MET A 513 -19.19 -38.02 4.53
C MET A 513 -18.85 -36.64 5.09
N ILE A 514 -19.18 -36.36 6.37
CA ILE A 514 -19.05 -35.02 6.98
C ILE A 514 -18.51 -35.14 8.41
N GLY A 515 -17.21 -34.94 8.60
CA GLY A 515 -16.54 -35.01 9.90
C GLY A 515 -15.08 -35.43 9.79
N THR A 516 -14.36 -35.42 10.92
CA THR A 516 -12.97 -35.87 10.97
C THR A 516 -12.90 -37.40 10.93
N ALA A 517 -12.18 -37.97 9.95
CA ALA A 517 -12.14 -39.42 9.66
C ALA A 517 -13.53 -40.05 9.40
N ALA A 518 -14.51 -39.25 8.98
CA ALA A 518 -15.83 -39.73 8.60
C ALA A 518 -15.73 -40.55 7.30
N GLY A 519 -15.98 -41.85 7.34
CA GLY A 519 -15.95 -42.72 6.17
C GLY A 519 -14.55 -43.12 5.68
N GLU A 520 -13.52 -43.03 6.53
CA GLU A 520 -12.14 -43.49 6.25
C GLU A 520 -12.05 -44.99 5.89
N GLN A 521 -13.07 -45.78 6.23
CA GLN A 521 -13.19 -47.20 5.86
C GLN A 521 -14.59 -47.54 5.31
N LEU A 522 -15.11 -46.69 4.42
CA LEU A 522 -16.47 -46.81 3.88
C LEU A 522 -16.55 -47.71 2.63
N PHE A 523 -17.37 -48.76 2.71
CA PHE A 523 -17.62 -49.75 1.65
C PHE A 523 -19.12 -49.89 1.33
N GLY A 524 -19.69 -48.91 0.62
CA GLY A 524 -21.14 -48.79 0.45
C GLY A 524 -21.58 -47.82 -0.64
N ASP A 525 -22.89 -47.76 -0.92
CA ASP A 525 -23.50 -46.77 -1.84
C ASP A 525 -24.73 -46.11 -1.20
N ASN A 526 -25.05 -44.88 -1.61
CA ASN A 526 -26.17 -44.11 -1.08
C ASN A 526 -26.10 -43.94 0.46
N THR A 527 -24.90 -43.82 1.04
CA THR A 527 -24.70 -43.76 2.49
C THR A 527 -24.52 -42.33 3.02
N VAL A 528 -24.83 -42.12 4.31
CA VAL A 528 -24.64 -40.84 5.00
C VAL A 528 -23.84 -41.09 6.28
N THR A 529 -22.65 -40.52 6.39
CA THR A 529 -21.68 -40.76 7.47
C THR A 529 -21.20 -39.44 8.05
N ILE A 530 -21.65 -39.05 9.24
CA ILE A 530 -21.45 -37.72 9.81
C ILE A 530 -20.90 -37.82 11.24
N GLY A 531 -19.84 -37.10 11.56
CA GLY A 531 -19.20 -37.10 12.89
C GLY A 531 -17.78 -37.68 12.90
N THR A 532 -17.12 -37.62 14.06
CA THR A 532 -15.71 -38.03 14.19
C THR A 532 -15.57 -39.55 14.15
N ASN A 533 -14.79 -40.11 13.24
CA ASN A 533 -14.60 -41.56 13.08
C ASN A 533 -15.92 -42.34 12.86
N ALA A 534 -16.97 -41.67 12.36
CA ALA A 534 -18.18 -42.33 11.89
C ALA A 534 -17.84 -43.17 10.64
N ASN A 535 -18.31 -44.42 10.54
CA ASN A 535 -17.91 -45.33 9.46
C ASN A 535 -19.01 -46.35 9.09
N ASN A 536 -18.89 -46.93 7.88
CA ASN A 536 -19.76 -48.02 7.43
C ASN A 536 -18.90 -49.21 6.97
N TYR A 537 -18.88 -50.28 7.77
CA TYR A 537 -17.79 -51.26 7.82
C TYR A 537 -18.19 -52.60 7.19
N ARG A 538 -17.30 -53.22 6.41
CA ARG A 538 -17.52 -54.57 5.85
C ARG A 538 -17.19 -55.64 6.90
N VAL A 539 -18.15 -56.50 7.28
CA VAL A 539 -17.88 -57.67 8.14
C VAL A 539 -16.91 -58.63 7.43
N ASN A 540 -15.62 -58.56 7.79
CA ASN A 540 -14.57 -59.32 7.12
C ASN A 540 -13.48 -59.78 8.12
N GLY A 541 -13.92 -60.43 9.20
CA GLY A 541 -13.07 -60.95 10.28
C GLY A 541 -12.96 -60.01 11.49
N PHE A 542 -12.85 -60.60 12.68
CA PHE A 542 -12.48 -59.86 13.89
C PHE A 542 -10.97 -59.65 13.92
N SER A 543 -10.53 -58.40 13.83
CA SER A 543 -9.17 -57.99 14.15
C SER A 543 -9.20 -56.94 15.26
N ASN A 544 -9.41 -57.38 16.50
CA ASN A 544 -9.01 -56.58 17.65
C ASN A 544 -7.47 -56.41 17.58
N GLY A 545 -6.99 -55.20 17.81
CA GLY A 545 -5.72 -54.77 17.21
C GLY A 545 -4.48 -55.50 17.72
N GLN A 546 -3.72 -56.10 16.80
CA GLN A 546 -2.28 -56.25 16.96
C GLN A 546 -1.56 -56.10 15.61
N VAL A 547 -0.49 -55.32 15.60
CA VAL A 547 0.39 -55.15 14.43
C VAL A 547 1.26 -56.40 14.29
N ASN A 548 1.31 -56.99 13.10
CA ASN A 548 2.48 -57.74 12.67
C ASN A 548 2.85 -57.42 11.21
N THR A 549 3.47 -56.25 11.03
CA THR A 549 4.35 -56.03 9.89
C THR A 549 5.59 -56.90 10.07
N ASN A 550 5.63 -58.10 9.48
CA ASN A 550 6.81 -58.67 8.82
C ASN A 550 6.58 -60.08 8.26
N ASN A 551 7.33 -60.38 7.19
CA ASN A 551 7.57 -61.69 6.57
C ASN A 551 6.41 -62.47 5.91
N ASN A 552 6.38 -62.31 4.59
CA ASN A 552 6.18 -63.36 3.60
C ASN A 552 6.49 -64.81 4.08
N THR A 553 5.46 -65.65 4.16
CA THR A 553 5.49 -67.04 3.69
C THR A 553 4.08 -67.46 3.28
N VAL A 554 3.92 -68.00 2.09
CA VAL A 554 2.70 -68.69 1.65
C VAL A 554 2.83 -70.16 2.01
N ASP A 555 1.81 -70.73 2.64
CA ASP A 555 1.52 -72.16 2.53
C ASP A 555 -0.01 -72.38 2.48
N ALA A 556 -0.45 -73.49 1.91
CA ALA A 556 -1.81 -73.66 1.41
C ALA A 556 -2.44 -74.98 1.84
N LEU A 557 -3.76 -74.96 2.12
CA LEU A 557 -4.55 -76.19 2.16
C LEU A 557 -6.02 -75.96 1.77
N SER A 558 -6.65 -77.01 1.23
CA SER A 558 -8.05 -77.06 0.76
C SER A 558 -8.44 -76.05 -0.33
N GLY A 559 -8.11 -76.37 -1.58
CA GLY A 559 -8.80 -75.76 -2.72
C GLY A 559 -10.21 -76.33 -2.87
N ASN A 560 -11.23 -75.46 -2.92
CA ASN A 560 -12.57 -75.79 -3.40
C ASN A 560 -12.98 -74.81 -4.52
N THR A 561 -13.84 -75.25 -5.44
CA THR A 561 -13.96 -74.65 -6.77
C THR A 561 -14.78 -73.37 -6.83
N LYS A 562 -14.12 -72.27 -7.18
CA LYS A 562 -14.46 -71.30 -8.27
C LYS A 562 -15.90 -70.80 -8.50
N ASN A 563 -16.89 -71.07 -7.64
CA ASN A 563 -18.28 -70.64 -7.86
C ASN A 563 -18.99 -70.09 -6.62
N ALA A 564 -18.27 -69.90 -5.52
CA ALA A 564 -18.65 -68.89 -4.53
C ALA A 564 -18.24 -67.52 -5.09
N ALA A 565 -19.12 -66.87 -5.86
CA ALA A 565 -18.96 -65.47 -6.20
C ALA A 565 -18.80 -64.69 -4.88
N ASN A 566 -17.65 -64.03 -4.69
CA ASN A 566 -17.34 -63.26 -3.48
C ASN A 566 -18.15 -61.97 -3.50
N ALA A 567 -19.47 -62.11 -3.28
CA ALA A 567 -20.43 -61.04 -3.32
C ALA A 567 -20.00 -59.97 -2.33
N VAL A 568 -19.48 -58.87 -2.88
CA VAL A 568 -19.18 -57.68 -2.11
C VAL A 568 -20.53 -57.10 -1.72
N ASN A 569 -21.04 -57.51 -0.55
CA ASN A 569 -22.12 -56.82 0.13
C ASN A 569 -21.60 -55.43 0.51
N ARG A 570 -21.75 -54.51 -0.45
CA ARG A 570 -21.66 -53.07 -0.26
C ARG A 570 -22.79 -52.73 0.71
N SER A 571 -22.53 -52.14 1.87
CA SER A 571 -23.62 -51.71 2.77
C SER A 571 -24.23 -50.44 2.20
N ARG A 572 -25.44 -50.55 1.65
CA ARG A 572 -26.12 -49.48 0.91
C ARG A 572 -27.23 -48.86 1.73
N LYS A 573 -27.54 -47.59 1.45
CA LYS A 573 -28.64 -46.82 2.08
C LYS A 573 -28.48 -46.63 3.60
N SER A 574 -27.25 -46.77 4.12
CA SER A 574 -26.97 -46.75 5.55
C SER A 574 -26.57 -45.37 6.05
N VAL A 575 -26.95 -45.04 7.30
CA VAL A 575 -26.83 -43.73 7.93
C VAL A 575 -26.10 -43.86 9.27
N ALA A 576 -24.86 -43.36 9.38
CA ALA A 576 -24.07 -43.32 10.61
C ALA A 576 -23.83 -41.85 11.03
N ILE A 577 -24.46 -41.37 12.10
CA ILE A 577 -24.40 -39.95 12.53
C ILE A 577 -24.01 -39.87 14.01
N GLY A 578 -22.78 -39.50 14.31
CA GLY A 578 -22.23 -39.36 15.66
C GLY A 578 -20.75 -39.74 15.71
N ASN A 579 -20.06 -39.35 16.78
CA ASN A 579 -18.67 -39.78 16.97
C ASN A 579 -18.63 -41.32 17.13
N ASN A 580 -17.73 -42.01 16.44
CA ASN A 580 -17.61 -43.48 16.44
C ASN A 580 -18.92 -44.24 16.09
N ALA A 581 -19.88 -43.59 15.42
CA ALA A 581 -21.11 -44.23 14.95
C ALA A 581 -20.81 -45.22 13.81
N MET A 582 -21.36 -46.42 13.85
CA MET A 582 -21.05 -47.47 12.87
C MET A 582 -22.26 -48.27 12.38
N THR A 583 -22.30 -48.52 11.07
CA THR A 583 -23.19 -49.49 10.41
C THR A 583 -22.37 -50.63 9.77
N TYR A 584 -22.99 -51.80 9.57
CA TYR A 584 -22.30 -52.99 9.04
C TYR A 584 -23.04 -53.74 7.91
N ASP A 585 -24.31 -53.44 7.64
CA ASP A 585 -25.16 -54.16 6.67
C ASP A 585 -26.13 -53.18 5.95
N ASP A 586 -26.92 -53.65 4.99
CA ASP A 586 -27.82 -52.84 4.15
C ASP A 586 -28.94 -52.15 4.94
N SER A 587 -29.23 -50.88 4.60
CA SER A 587 -30.33 -50.05 5.13
C SER A 587 -30.27 -49.77 6.65
N ASN A 588 -29.08 -49.74 7.23
CA ASN A 588 -28.89 -49.55 8.67
C ASN A 588 -28.84 -48.07 9.08
N ILE A 589 -29.33 -47.75 10.28
CA ILE A 589 -29.26 -46.41 10.89
C ILE A 589 -28.49 -46.51 12.22
N ALA A 590 -27.56 -45.61 12.49
CA ALA A 590 -26.73 -45.52 13.69
C ALA A 590 -26.51 -44.04 14.09
N ILE A 591 -27.38 -43.46 14.90
CA ILE A 591 -27.40 -42.01 15.21
C ILE A 591 -27.07 -41.75 16.68
N GLY A 592 -25.79 -41.68 17.04
CA GLY A 592 -25.33 -41.34 18.39
C GLY A 592 -23.83 -41.60 18.60
N ASP A 593 -23.26 -41.00 19.63
CA ASP A 593 -21.85 -41.23 20.03
C ASP A 593 -21.64 -42.71 20.41
N GLY A 594 -20.85 -43.45 19.64
CA GLY A 594 -20.62 -44.88 19.79
C GLY A 594 -21.81 -45.79 19.45
N ALA A 595 -22.84 -45.28 18.75
CA ALA A 595 -23.99 -46.07 18.31
C ALA A 595 -23.59 -47.08 17.22
N LYS A 596 -24.11 -48.32 17.27
CA LYS A 596 -23.77 -49.41 16.34
C LYS A 596 -25.00 -50.15 15.82
N SER A 597 -25.17 -50.24 14.51
CA SER A 597 -26.22 -51.05 13.88
C SER A 597 -25.60 -52.19 13.07
N LEU A 598 -25.77 -53.42 13.57
CA LEU A 598 -24.98 -54.61 13.24
C LEU A 598 -25.70 -55.62 12.32
N GLY A 599 -27.03 -55.68 12.35
CA GLY A 599 -27.84 -56.53 11.45
C GLY A 599 -28.63 -55.68 10.45
N ALA A 600 -29.03 -56.24 9.31
CA ALA A 600 -29.68 -55.51 8.22
C ALA A 600 -30.97 -54.75 8.64
N SER A 601 -31.28 -53.64 7.97
CA SER A 601 -32.44 -52.78 8.23
C SER A 601 -32.61 -52.35 9.71
N SER A 602 -31.53 -52.32 10.50
CA SER A 602 -31.61 -52.07 11.96
C SER A 602 -31.27 -50.62 12.33
N ILE A 603 -31.87 -50.11 13.40
CA ILE A 603 -31.81 -48.70 13.82
C ILE A 603 -31.22 -48.59 15.23
N ALA A 604 -29.98 -48.14 15.36
CA ALA A 604 -29.38 -47.72 16.63
C ALA A 604 -29.44 -46.18 16.74
N MET A 605 -29.88 -45.61 17.86
CA MET A 605 -29.89 -44.16 18.10
C MET A 605 -29.57 -43.87 19.56
N GLY A 606 -28.86 -42.79 19.86
CA GLY A 606 -28.40 -42.44 21.21
C GLY A 606 -27.00 -43.01 21.56
N THR A 607 -26.35 -42.39 22.55
CA THR A 607 -24.96 -42.71 22.92
C THR A 607 -24.79 -44.17 23.34
N GLY A 608 -23.94 -44.92 22.64
CA GLY A 608 -23.64 -46.33 22.95
C GLY A 608 -24.73 -47.33 22.58
N ALA A 609 -25.79 -46.93 21.86
CA ALA A 609 -26.86 -47.82 21.44
C ALA A 609 -26.38 -48.94 20.50
N ARG A 610 -26.98 -50.13 20.56
CA ARG A 610 -26.63 -51.29 19.73
C ARG A 610 -27.86 -52.04 19.20
N ALA A 611 -28.03 -52.09 17.89
CA ALA A 611 -29.10 -52.83 17.23
C ALA A 611 -28.52 -54.00 16.42
N GLY A 612 -29.07 -55.21 16.64
CA GLY A 612 -28.70 -56.47 16.00
C GLY A 612 -27.47 -57.15 16.63
N MET A 613 -27.26 -58.41 16.26
CA MET A 613 -26.08 -59.21 16.62
C MET A 613 -25.33 -59.68 15.36
N ALA A 614 -24.00 -59.63 15.42
CA ALA A 614 -23.13 -60.24 14.42
C ALA A 614 -22.89 -61.71 14.79
N TYR A 615 -23.60 -62.63 14.13
CA TYR A 615 -23.44 -64.07 14.36
C TYR A 615 -22.26 -64.65 13.56
N ALA A 616 -21.45 -65.50 14.20
CA ALA A 616 -20.25 -66.10 13.60
C ALA A 616 -20.44 -67.61 13.37
N THR A 617 -21.06 -67.98 12.23
CA THR A 617 -21.19 -69.39 11.82
C THR A 617 -19.88 -69.91 11.24
N VAL A 618 -19.39 -71.05 11.74
CA VAL A 618 -18.31 -71.81 11.07
C VAL A 618 -18.86 -72.36 9.76
N GLY A 619 -18.33 -71.91 8.62
CA GLY A 619 -18.71 -72.43 7.29
C GLY A 619 -19.22 -71.41 6.27
N GLY A 620 -19.42 -70.14 6.64
CA GLY A 620 -19.59 -69.04 5.67
C GLY A 620 -20.84 -68.17 5.84
N VAL A 621 -20.71 -66.92 5.40
CA VAL A 621 -21.72 -65.84 5.36
C VAL A 621 -22.47 -65.63 6.69
N ALA A 622 -21.92 -64.74 7.53
CA ALA A 622 -22.70 -64.10 8.58
C ALA A 622 -23.85 -63.29 7.94
N ARG A 623 -25.09 -63.63 8.27
CA ARG A 623 -26.24 -62.73 8.19
C ARG A 623 -26.60 -62.34 9.62
N GLY A 624 -26.68 -61.03 9.88
CA GLY A 624 -27.24 -60.53 11.14
C GLY A 624 -28.76 -60.53 11.04
N ASP A 625 -29.42 -60.94 12.13
CA ASP A 625 -30.88 -60.84 12.26
C ASP A 625 -31.33 -59.37 12.09
N GLY A 626 -32.37 -59.16 11.29
CA GLY A 626 -32.71 -57.84 10.77
C GLY A 626 -33.79 -57.07 11.54
N GLY A 627 -33.97 -55.80 11.19
CA GLY A 627 -35.12 -54.98 11.62
C GLY A 627 -35.19 -54.64 13.10
N SER A 628 -34.08 -54.76 13.83
CA SER A 628 -34.00 -54.41 15.26
C SER A 628 -33.83 -52.90 15.47
N ILE A 629 -34.32 -52.36 16.58
CA ILE A 629 -34.38 -50.92 16.87
C ILE A 629 -33.95 -50.67 18.32
N ALA A 630 -32.77 -50.07 18.53
CA ALA A 630 -32.27 -49.63 19.84
C ALA A 630 -32.14 -48.11 19.88
N ILE A 631 -32.95 -47.41 20.68
CA ILE A 631 -32.99 -45.95 20.82
C ILE A 631 -32.63 -45.58 22.26
N GLY A 632 -31.84 -44.53 22.47
CA GLY A 632 -31.41 -44.05 23.79
C GLY A 632 -30.08 -44.62 24.28
N LYS A 633 -29.59 -44.10 25.42
CA LYS A 633 -28.21 -44.31 25.88
C LYS A 633 -27.95 -45.76 26.32
N ASN A 634 -26.94 -46.41 25.77
CA ASN A 634 -26.57 -47.82 26.03
C ASN A 634 -27.72 -48.82 25.80
N SER A 635 -28.74 -48.46 25.02
CA SER A 635 -29.82 -49.38 24.65
C SER A 635 -29.29 -50.50 23.76
N VAL A 636 -29.77 -51.73 23.96
CA VAL A 636 -29.41 -52.92 23.18
C VAL A 636 -30.70 -53.61 22.72
N ALA A 637 -30.79 -53.91 21.42
CA ALA A 637 -31.84 -54.70 20.78
C ALA A 637 -31.17 -55.82 19.97
N PRO A 638 -30.94 -57.02 20.55
CA PRO A 638 -29.99 -57.97 19.98
C PRO A 638 -30.51 -58.85 18.83
N LEU A 639 -31.82 -59.17 18.76
CA LEU A 639 -32.39 -60.16 17.84
C LEU A 639 -33.40 -59.56 16.85
N GLU A 640 -33.87 -60.36 15.88
CA GLU A 640 -34.75 -59.89 14.79
C GLU A 640 -35.98 -59.15 15.36
N GLY A 641 -36.22 -57.93 14.86
CA GLY A 641 -37.39 -57.13 15.20
C GLY A 641 -37.51 -56.68 16.67
N ASP A 642 -36.48 -56.83 17.51
CA ASP A 642 -36.47 -56.28 18.87
C ASP A 642 -36.54 -54.74 18.87
N LEU A 643 -37.31 -54.15 19.77
CA LEU A 643 -37.46 -52.71 19.97
C LEU A 643 -37.11 -52.33 21.42
N SER A 644 -36.06 -51.55 21.61
CA SER A 644 -35.49 -51.16 22.90
C SER A 644 -35.30 -49.64 22.93
N ILE A 645 -36.05 -48.89 23.74
CA ILE A 645 -36.06 -47.41 23.76
C ILE A 645 -35.78 -46.90 25.17
N GLY A 646 -34.56 -46.45 25.47
CA GLY A 646 -34.26 -45.72 26.69
C GLY A 646 -32.80 -45.83 27.16
N VAL A 647 -32.59 -45.90 28.47
CA VAL A 647 -31.25 -45.92 29.09
C VAL A 647 -30.94 -47.32 29.63
N ASN A 648 -29.83 -47.92 29.17
CA ASN A 648 -29.37 -49.26 29.52
C ASN A 648 -30.39 -50.40 29.23
N THR A 649 -31.43 -50.16 28.45
CA THR A 649 -32.46 -51.17 28.12
C THR A 649 -31.87 -52.31 27.28
N GLY A 650 -32.11 -53.57 27.66
CA GLY A 650 -31.52 -54.76 27.02
C GLY A 650 -30.03 -54.99 27.35
N SER A 651 -29.36 -54.06 28.03
CA SER A 651 -27.90 -54.05 28.20
C SER A 651 -27.34 -55.22 29.03
N ARG A 652 -28.19 -55.96 29.77
CA ARG A 652 -27.79 -57.11 30.61
C ARG A 652 -27.77 -58.47 29.89
N VAL A 653 -28.06 -58.53 28.58
CA VAL A 653 -27.90 -59.76 27.80
C VAL A 653 -26.40 -60.07 27.61
N ASN A 654 -25.87 -60.99 28.42
CA ASN A 654 -24.46 -61.37 28.40
C ASN A 654 -24.08 -62.04 27.06
N GLN A 655 -23.32 -61.32 26.22
CA GLN A 655 -22.92 -61.77 24.88
C GLN A 655 -21.85 -62.89 24.86
N ASN A 656 -21.40 -63.38 26.02
CA ASN A 656 -20.13 -64.12 26.14
C ASN A 656 -20.25 -65.57 26.66
N THR A 657 -21.45 -66.18 26.72
CA THR A 657 -21.62 -67.50 27.39
C THR A 657 -22.79 -68.38 26.90
N ILE A 658 -23.28 -68.23 25.66
CA ILE A 658 -24.35 -69.08 25.09
C ILE A 658 -23.83 -69.86 23.87
N PRO A 659 -23.87 -71.21 23.85
CA PRO A 659 -23.45 -72.02 22.70
C PRO A 659 -24.32 -71.87 21.43
N ALA A 660 -23.74 -72.24 20.29
CA ALA A 660 -24.23 -71.93 18.93
C ALA A 660 -25.46 -72.72 18.42
N HIS A 661 -26.38 -73.16 19.29
CA HIS A 661 -27.66 -73.76 18.90
C HIS A 661 -28.76 -73.42 19.93
N GLN A 662 -29.97 -73.17 19.43
CA GLN A 662 -31.20 -72.79 20.16
C GLN A 662 -31.27 -71.34 20.69
N MET A 663 -31.33 -70.38 19.76
CA MET A 663 -32.15 -69.16 19.94
C MET A 663 -33.13 -69.07 18.76
N THR A 664 -34.44 -69.03 19.03
CA THR A 664 -35.51 -69.13 18.01
C THR A 664 -36.70 -68.22 18.33
N THR A 665 -36.45 -67.05 18.93
CA THR A 665 -37.48 -66.13 19.42
C THR A 665 -37.11 -64.69 19.08
N THR A 666 -38.05 -63.94 18.52
CA THR A 666 -37.85 -62.62 17.90
C THR A 666 -38.97 -61.66 18.29
N ARG A 667 -38.77 -60.34 18.13
CA ARG A 667 -39.77 -59.25 18.27
C ARG A 667 -40.23 -58.88 19.70
N ASN A 668 -39.30 -58.52 20.58
CA ASN A 668 -39.61 -58.00 21.93
C ASN A 668 -39.76 -56.46 21.95
N ILE A 669 -40.58 -55.88 22.84
CA ILE A 669 -40.71 -54.41 23.03
C ILE A 669 -40.34 -53.98 24.46
N SER A 670 -39.49 -52.96 24.58
CA SER A 670 -38.90 -52.45 25.83
C SER A 670 -38.71 -50.92 25.79
N VAL A 671 -39.29 -50.15 26.71
CA VAL A 671 -39.18 -48.65 26.74
C VAL A 671 -38.89 -48.04 28.14
N GLY A 672 -37.64 -47.73 28.53
CA GLY A 672 -37.34 -47.00 29.79
C GLY A 672 -35.91 -47.05 30.35
N TYR A 673 -35.72 -47.37 31.65
CA TYR A 673 -34.41 -47.28 32.35
C TYR A 673 -34.04 -48.59 33.08
N ASP A 674 -32.79 -49.08 32.91
CA ASP A 674 -32.20 -50.29 33.53
C ASP A 674 -33.08 -51.56 33.47
N VAL A 675 -33.20 -52.18 32.29
CA VAL A 675 -34.02 -53.39 32.12
C VAL A 675 -33.32 -54.49 31.35
N GLY A 676 -33.48 -55.73 31.84
CA GLY A 676 -32.97 -56.94 31.20
C GLY A 676 -33.18 -58.20 32.05
N GLY A 677 -34.35 -58.35 32.68
CA GLY A 677 -34.73 -59.56 33.42
C GLY A 677 -35.75 -60.38 32.64
N ASN A 678 -35.35 -61.60 32.23
CA ASN A 678 -36.15 -62.68 31.62
C ASN A 678 -37.60 -62.33 31.20
N VAL A 679 -37.78 -61.96 29.93
CA VAL A 679 -39.10 -61.87 29.27
C VAL A 679 -39.12 -62.89 28.13
N TYR A 680 -40.14 -63.76 28.12
CA TYR A 680 -40.36 -64.75 27.06
C TYR A 680 -41.85 -64.75 26.66
N GLY A 681 -42.17 -64.48 25.39
CA GLY A 681 -43.55 -64.61 24.88
C GLY A 681 -43.88 -63.70 23.69
N TYR A 682 -44.84 -64.13 22.87
CA TYR A 682 -45.06 -63.65 21.50
C TYR A 682 -45.72 -62.28 21.31
N THR A 683 -46.07 -61.53 22.37
CA THR A 683 -46.44 -60.10 22.31
C THR A 683 -46.60 -59.56 23.73
N ASN A 684 -45.59 -58.84 24.24
CA ASN A 684 -45.65 -58.17 25.53
C ASN A 684 -44.97 -56.79 25.44
N THR A 685 -45.63 -55.75 25.95
CA THR A 685 -45.10 -54.37 25.94
C THR A 685 -44.72 -53.97 27.34
N VAL A 686 -43.43 -53.71 27.59
CA VAL A 686 -42.92 -53.41 28.93
C VAL A 686 -42.12 -52.11 28.95
N ILE A 687 -42.23 -51.34 30.04
CA ILE A 687 -41.12 -50.88 30.92
C ILE A 687 -41.52 -49.63 31.74
N GLY A 688 -41.29 -49.74 33.05
CA GLY A 688 -40.62 -48.73 33.89
C GLY A 688 -39.63 -49.50 34.77
N THR A 689 -38.97 -48.88 35.75
CA THR A 689 -37.86 -49.51 36.49
C THR A 689 -38.20 -50.86 37.15
N SER A 690 -37.16 -51.63 37.47
CA SER A 690 -37.26 -52.92 38.19
C SER A 690 -38.19 -53.96 37.52
N SER A 691 -38.10 -54.09 36.20
CA SER A 691 -38.97 -54.98 35.38
C SER A 691 -38.56 -56.46 35.39
N GLY A 692 -39.54 -57.36 35.22
CA GLY A 692 -39.31 -58.73 34.71
C GLY A 692 -39.33 -59.85 35.75
N SER A 693 -40.24 -59.81 36.74
CA SER A 693 -40.26 -60.77 37.86
C SER A 693 -41.37 -61.86 37.82
N ASN A 694 -42.08 -62.04 36.69
CA ASN A 694 -42.67 -63.29 36.18
C ASN A 694 -43.76 -63.03 35.11
N ILE A 695 -43.41 -63.19 33.84
CA ILE A 695 -44.35 -63.40 32.72
C ILE A 695 -43.91 -64.67 31.98
N GLY A 696 -44.71 -65.73 32.05
CA GLY A 696 -44.48 -67.01 31.36
C GLY A 696 -43.41 -67.91 31.98
N THR A 697 -43.81 -68.96 32.70
CA THR A 697 -42.96 -70.15 32.89
C THR A 697 -43.08 -71.04 31.65
N ALA A 698 -42.04 -71.83 31.34
CA ALA A 698 -41.83 -72.50 30.05
C ALA A 698 -42.85 -73.60 29.63
N ALA A 699 -44.01 -73.69 30.29
CA ALA A 699 -45.06 -74.67 30.00
C ALA A 699 -46.34 -74.06 29.36
N VAL A 700 -46.58 -72.74 29.47
CA VAL A 700 -47.78 -72.09 28.90
C VAL A 700 -47.46 -70.65 28.43
N PRO A 701 -47.77 -70.28 27.18
CA PRO A 701 -47.60 -68.91 26.70
C PRO A 701 -48.76 -67.98 27.10
N ASN A 702 -48.44 -66.78 27.61
CA ASN A 702 -49.38 -65.67 27.81
C ASN A 702 -49.33 -64.70 26.60
N TYR A 703 -50.44 -64.01 26.32
CA TYR A 703 -50.59 -63.14 25.15
C TYR A 703 -50.99 -61.69 25.51
N ALA A 704 -50.41 -60.73 24.79
CA ALA A 704 -50.84 -59.33 24.67
C ALA A 704 -51.02 -58.55 26.00
N ASN A 705 -50.05 -58.62 26.92
CA ASN A 705 -50.06 -57.82 28.15
C ASN A 705 -49.18 -56.55 28.04
N VAL A 706 -49.57 -55.48 28.75
CA VAL A 706 -48.89 -54.17 28.78
C VAL A 706 -48.52 -53.78 30.22
N ALA A 707 -47.29 -53.38 30.49
CA ALA A 707 -46.80 -53.07 31.84
C ALA A 707 -45.77 -51.91 31.89
N ILE A 708 -46.08 -50.81 32.58
CA ILE A 708 -45.27 -49.58 32.64
C ILE A 708 -45.10 -49.11 34.10
N GLY A 709 -43.91 -48.74 34.56
CA GLY A 709 -43.66 -48.16 35.91
C GLY A 709 -42.89 -49.05 36.90
N ASP A 710 -42.43 -48.49 38.03
CA ASP A 710 -41.38 -49.11 38.87
C ASP A 710 -41.85 -50.21 39.85
N GLN A 711 -42.15 -51.41 39.31
CA GLN A 711 -41.50 -52.71 39.63
C GLN A 711 -42.19 -53.79 38.76
N VAL A 712 -42.18 -53.61 37.43
CA VAL A 712 -43.21 -54.23 36.57
C VAL A 712 -43.11 -55.74 36.35
N GLY A 713 -44.29 -56.38 36.35
CA GLY A 713 -44.56 -57.70 35.77
C GLY A 713 -44.46 -58.87 36.75
N LYS A 714 -44.68 -58.65 38.04
CA LYS A 714 -44.43 -59.65 39.10
C LYS A 714 -45.62 -60.59 39.38
N GLY A 715 -45.89 -61.51 38.45
CA GLY A 715 -46.83 -62.62 38.67
C GLY A 715 -48.17 -62.51 37.94
N ILE A 716 -48.17 -62.06 36.69
CA ILE A 716 -49.36 -62.03 35.83
C ILE A 716 -49.57 -63.40 35.17
N ARG A 717 -50.78 -63.95 35.30
CA ARG A 717 -51.22 -65.26 34.75
C ARG A 717 -52.53 -65.09 33.98
N GLY A 718 -52.45 -64.52 32.79
CA GLY A 718 -53.60 -64.22 31.93
C GLY A 718 -53.23 -63.40 30.69
N ASN A 719 -54.23 -63.08 29.88
CA ASN A 719 -54.10 -62.38 28.59
C ASN A 719 -54.76 -60.99 28.62
N ASN A 720 -54.31 -60.09 27.75
CA ASN A 720 -54.92 -58.77 27.50
C ASN A 720 -54.98 -57.79 28.71
N ASN A 721 -54.07 -57.89 29.69
CA ASN A 721 -54.05 -56.99 30.86
C ASN A 721 -53.15 -55.76 30.67
N VAL A 722 -53.49 -54.61 31.27
CA VAL A 722 -52.82 -53.31 31.10
C VAL A 722 -52.50 -52.64 32.45
N ASN A 723 -51.22 -52.53 32.82
CA ASN A 723 -50.80 -52.02 34.14
C ASN A 723 -49.83 -50.83 34.02
N ILE A 724 -50.08 -49.71 34.71
CA ILE A 724 -49.28 -48.47 34.58
C ILE A 724 -49.06 -47.81 35.95
N GLY A 725 -47.91 -48.04 36.60
CA GLY A 725 -47.52 -47.32 37.82
C GLY A 725 -46.41 -47.98 38.65
N TYR A 726 -46.06 -47.34 39.77
CA TYR A 726 -45.11 -47.85 40.76
C TYR A 726 -45.65 -49.20 41.34
N GLN A 727 -44.80 -50.21 41.43
CA GLN A 727 -45.05 -51.62 41.78
C GLN A 727 -45.91 -52.51 40.84
N GLY A 728 -46.01 -52.18 39.55
CA GLY A 728 -46.89 -52.83 38.55
C GLY A 728 -46.92 -54.38 38.46
N GLY A 729 -48.11 -54.98 38.45
CA GLY A 729 -48.39 -56.37 38.05
C GLY A 729 -48.31 -57.46 39.14
N ASN A 730 -48.44 -57.11 40.41
CA ASN A 730 -48.28 -58.03 41.55
C ASN A 730 -49.51 -58.96 41.80
N ASN A 731 -49.50 -60.19 41.26
CA ASN A 731 -50.59 -61.20 41.35
C ASN A 731 -51.93 -60.81 40.66
N ILE A 732 -51.96 -60.89 39.32
CA ILE A 732 -53.20 -60.83 38.51
C ILE A 732 -53.38 -62.18 37.80
N THR A 733 -54.53 -62.84 37.95
CA THR A 733 -54.70 -64.26 37.56
C THR A 733 -55.83 -64.53 36.55
N SER A 734 -56.21 -63.53 35.75
CA SER A 734 -57.28 -63.63 34.75
C SER A 734 -57.08 -62.61 33.63
N ASN A 735 -58.08 -62.45 32.75
CA ASN A 735 -57.97 -61.74 31.47
C ASN A 735 -58.58 -60.32 31.49
N SER A 736 -58.08 -59.46 30.60
CA SER A 736 -58.72 -58.16 30.24
C SER A 736 -58.86 -57.13 31.37
N ASN A 737 -57.95 -57.09 32.35
CA ASN A 737 -57.99 -56.09 33.44
C ASN A 737 -57.01 -54.92 33.22
N THR A 738 -57.35 -53.73 33.72
CA THR A 738 -56.55 -52.50 33.66
C THR A 738 -56.27 -51.95 35.07
N SER A 739 -55.04 -51.56 35.41
CA SER A 739 -54.72 -50.96 36.73
C SER A 739 -53.58 -49.94 36.71
N ILE A 740 -53.87 -48.68 37.04
CA ILE A 740 -53.03 -47.50 36.76
C ILE A 740 -52.76 -46.68 38.03
N GLY A 741 -51.63 -46.92 38.71
CA GLY A 741 -51.19 -46.08 39.83
C GLY A 741 -50.19 -46.73 40.78
N THR A 742 -49.95 -46.07 41.92
CA THR A 742 -48.75 -46.23 42.77
C THR A 742 -48.71 -47.50 43.64
N ARG A 743 -49.34 -48.62 43.21
CA ARG A 743 -49.04 -49.99 43.68
C ARG A 743 -49.61 -51.15 42.81
N SER A 744 -49.96 -50.85 41.55
CA SER A 744 -50.77 -51.68 40.63
C SER A 744 -50.35 -53.16 40.56
N GLY A 745 -51.23 -54.17 40.56
CA GLY A 745 -52.51 -54.25 41.25
C GLY A 745 -52.52 -55.56 42.03
N SER A 746 -52.71 -55.49 43.36
CA SER A 746 -52.04 -56.38 44.32
C SER A 746 -52.73 -57.72 44.66
N HIS A 747 -53.98 -57.92 44.20
CA HIS A 747 -54.60 -59.23 43.93
C HIS A 747 -55.87 -59.02 43.09
N VAL A 748 -55.92 -59.56 41.87
CA VAL A 748 -57.09 -59.45 40.97
C VAL A 748 -57.37 -60.80 40.28
N SER A 749 -58.57 -61.36 40.51
CA SER A 749 -58.95 -62.71 40.03
C SER A 749 -60.06 -62.74 38.98
N GLY A 750 -60.86 -61.67 38.85
CA GLY A 750 -61.91 -61.56 37.83
C GLY A 750 -61.44 -60.92 36.51
N ALA A 751 -62.36 -60.65 35.59
CA ALA A 751 -62.09 -60.08 34.27
C ALA A 751 -62.75 -58.70 34.07
N ASN A 752 -62.28 -57.92 33.08
CA ASN A 752 -62.83 -56.61 32.70
C ASN A 752 -62.76 -55.50 33.78
N ASN A 753 -61.91 -55.61 34.81
CA ASN A 753 -61.85 -54.62 35.89
C ASN A 753 -60.88 -53.47 35.58
N VAL A 754 -61.16 -52.25 36.08
CA VAL A 754 -60.36 -51.03 35.90
C VAL A 754 -60.08 -50.38 37.26
N THR A 755 -58.81 -50.17 37.64
CA THR A 755 -58.49 -49.43 38.90
C THR A 755 -57.44 -48.34 38.69
N THR A 756 -57.51 -47.24 39.44
CA THR A 756 -56.49 -46.17 39.34
C THR A 756 -56.09 -45.53 40.68
N GLY A 757 -54.92 -44.90 40.69
CA GLY A 757 -54.40 -44.08 41.80
C GLY A 757 -53.48 -44.82 42.79
N THR A 758 -53.12 -44.15 43.88
CA THR A 758 -52.15 -44.65 44.88
C THR A 758 -52.73 -45.88 45.59
N PHE A 759 -51.99 -46.99 45.67
CA PHE A 759 -52.38 -48.31 46.24
C PHE A 759 -53.24 -49.28 45.39
N SER A 760 -53.71 -48.89 44.19
CA SER A 760 -54.34 -49.79 43.20
C SER A 760 -53.70 -51.20 43.19
N GLY A 761 -54.39 -52.33 43.22
CA GLY A 761 -55.75 -52.62 43.66
C GLY A 761 -55.72 -53.91 44.50
N ASN A 762 -55.82 -53.76 45.83
CA ASN A 762 -55.39 -54.78 46.80
C ASN A 762 -56.54 -55.70 47.27
N TYR A 763 -57.01 -56.58 46.38
CA TYR A 763 -58.18 -57.50 46.39
C TYR A 763 -59.42 -57.02 45.61
N VAL A 764 -59.48 -57.40 44.33
CA VAL A 764 -60.66 -57.30 43.44
C VAL A 764 -61.18 -58.70 43.06
N SER A 765 -62.45 -58.98 43.36
CA SER A 765 -63.14 -60.25 43.10
C SER A 765 -64.51 -60.01 42.46
N GLY A 766 -64.60 -60.14 41.13
CA GLY A 766 -65.80 -59.90 40.33
C GLY A 766 -65.46 -59.49 38.91
N THR A 767 -66.46 -59.36 38.03
CA THR A 767 -66.27 -58.80 36.68
C THR A 767 -66.76 -57.35 36.58
N ASP A 768 -66.19 -56.60 35.65
CA ASP A 768 -66.71 -55.29 35.17
C ASP A 768 -66.72 -54.14 36.21
N ASN A 769 -65.76 -54.09 37.15
CA ASN A 769 -65.69 -53.07 38.22
C ASN A 769 -64.73 -51.91 37.90
N TRP A 770 -65.05 -50.67 38.34
CA TRP A 770 -64.18 -49.48 38.24
C TRP A 770 -63.92 -48.83 39.62
N ALA A 771 -62.65 -48.58 40.01
CA ALA A 771 -62.29 -47.80 41.20
C ALA A 771 -61.16 -46.76 40.93
N ALA A 772 -61.16 -45.61 41.60
CA ALA A 772 -60.14 -44.55 41.39
C ALA A 772 -59.93 -43.68 42.64
N GLY A 773 -58.68 -43.54 43.13
CA GLY A 773 -58.38 -42.65 44.25
C GLY A 773 -57.02 -42.88 44.93
N VAL A 774 -56.76 -42.17 46.02
CA VAL A 774 -55.65 -42.47 46.95
C VAL A 774 -56.15 -43.52 47.94
N GLU A 775 -55.36 -44.58 48.18
CA GLU A 775 -55.72 -45.82 48.89
C GLU A 775 -56.67 -46.77 48.13
N SER A 776 -56.51 -46.90 46.80
CA SER A 776 -57.44 -47.69 45.97
C SER A 776 -57.32 -49.22 46.13
N GLY A 777 -58.36 -49.85 46.70
CA GLY A 777 -58.66 -51.28 46.51
C GLY A 777 -58.70 -52.17 47.75
N THR A 778 -58.81 -51.63 48.97
CA THR A 778 -58.78 -52.38 50.24
C THR A 778 -60.07 -53.16 50.54
N HIS A 779 -60.28 -54.27 49.82
CA HIS A 779 -61.46 -55.17 49.76
C HIS A 779 -62.58 -54.73 48.79
N VAL A 780 -62.73 -55.46 47.68
CA VAL A 780 -63.99 -55.44 46.89
C VAL A 780 -65.03 -56.35 47.56
N GLY A 781 -65.90 -55.71 48.34
CA GLY A 781 -67.04 -56.32 49.03
C GLY A 781 -68.27 -55.42 49.01
N VAL A 782 -68.93 -55.34 47.85
CA VAL A 782 -70.28 -54.76 47.60
C VAL A 782 -70.41 -53.22 47.65
N LEU A 783 -71.35 -52.70 46.83
CA LEU A 783 -71.99 -51.35 46.83
C LEU A 783 -71.23 -50.12 46.26
N SER A 784 -71.51 -49.86 44.97
CA SER A 784 -71.92 -48.58 44.35
C SER A 784 -71.12 -47.27 44.54
N ASN A 785 -70.71 -46.70 43.40
CA ASN A 785 -70.61 -45.26 43.06
C ASN A 785 -69.82 -44.30 43.97
N ALA A 786 -68.61 -43.90 43.54
CA ALA A 786 -68.22 -42.49 43.36
C ALA A 786 -66.82 -42.34 42.74
N SER A 787 -66.49 -41.12 42.29
CA SER A 787 -65.20 -40.71 41.72
C SER A 787 -64.78 -39.33 42.25
N SER A 788 -63.49 -38.95 42.10
CA SER A 788 -63.05 -37.64 41.57
C SER A 788 -61.57 -37.30 41.92
N LEU A 789 -61.13 -36.11 41.51
CA LEU A 789 -59.76 -35.63 41.34
C LEU A 789 -59.76 -34.11 41.58
N ASN A 790 -58.65 -33.50 42.01
CA ASN A 790 -58.50 -32.04 41.95
C ASN A 790 -57.04 -31.56 41.79
N ILE A 791 -56.87 -30.47 41.03
CA ILE A 791 -55.64 -29.71 40.76
C ILE A 791 -56.08 -28.25 40.60
N ASN A 792 -55.35 -27.26 41.15
CA ASN A 792 -55.55 -25.85 40.76
C ASN A 792 -54.24 -25.02 40.75
N ASP A 793 -54.00 -24.40 39.59
CA ASP A 793 -53.42 -23.08 39.33
C ASP A 793 -52.07 -22.60 39.91
N ASN A 794 -51.11 -22.55 38.98
CA ASN A 794 -50.20 -21.43 38.69
C ASN A 794 -49.04 -21.03 39.64
N GLN A 795 -47.84 -21.37 39.14
CA GLN A 795 -46.56 -20.62 39.20
C GLN A 795 -45.70 -20.65 40.48
N PHE A 796 -44.61 -21.43 40.36
CA PHE A 796 -43.24 -21.15 40.83
C PHE A 796 -43.03 -20.81 42.32
N TYR A 797 -42.97 -21.85 43.16
CA TYR A 797 -42.66 -21.72 44.60
C TYR A 797 -41.17 -21.54 44.91
N ALA A 798 -40.86 -20.65 45.86
CA ALA A 798 -39.54 -20.54 46.47
C ALA A 798 -39.40 -21.51 47.67
N GLY A 799 -38.26 -22.19 47.80
CA GLY A 799 -37.94 -23.09 48.91
C GLY A 799 -37.71 -22.35 50.23
N SER A 800 -38.17 -22.92 51.34
CA SER A 800 -38.35 -22.22 52.62
C SER A 800 -37.20 -22.39 53.63
N THR A 801 -36.59 -21.28 54.07
CA THR A 801 -36.17 -21.04 55.48
C THR A 801 -35.70 -19.60 55.74
N GLN A 802 -36.61 -18.77 56.30
CA GLN A 802 -36.37 -17.47 56.99
C GLN A 802 -35.67 -16.33 56.19
N LEU A 803 -35.86 -15.03 56.47
CA LEU A 803 -36.52 -14.32 57.59
C LEU A 803 -37.16 -13.01 57.06
N VAL A 804 -38.17 -12.46 57.74
CA VAL A 804 -38.99 -11.32 57.27
C VAL A 804 -38.76 -10.02 58.07
N LYS A 805 -38.59 -8.89 57.35
CA LYS A 805 -39.22 -7.56 57.64
C LYS A 805 -39.13 -6.64 56.41
N ARG A 806 -39.99 -5.62 56.33
CA ARG A 806 -40.38 -4.91 55.08
C ARG A 806 -40.02 -3.42 55.10
N SER A 807 -39.54 -2.88 53.97
CA SER A 807 -40.19 -1.68 53.37
C SER A 807 -39.88 -1.48 51.87
N ALA A 808 -40.88 -1.76 51.03
CA ALA A 808 -41.16 -1.25 49.67
C ALA A 808 -40.07 -1.14 48.55
N THR A 809 -40.37 -1.82 47.43
CA THR A 809 -39.86 -1.67 46.05
C THR A 809 -38.37 -1.94 45.79
N ALA A 810 -37.98 -2.82 44.88
CA ALA A 810 -38.71 -3.90 44.21
C ALA A 810 -37.65 -4.96 43.86
N ASN A 811 -37.60 -6.04 44.64
CA ASN A 811 -36.48 -6.98 44.62
C ASN A 811 -36.86 -8.29 43.92
N VAL A 812 -35.89 -9.04 43.39
CA VAL A 812 -36.10 -10.46 43.02
C VAL A 812 -34.98 -11.34 43.60
N ALA A 813 -35.35 -12.30 44.44
CA ALA A 813 -34.50 -13.23 45.18
C ALA A 813 -35.34 -14.48 45.58
N ALA A 814 -34.83 -15.59 46.13
CA ALA A 814 -33.49 -15.92 46.66
C ALA A 814 -33.15 -17.41 46.43
N GLY A 815 -31.97 -17.88 46.86
CA GLY A 815 -31.61 -19.31 46.91
C GLY A 815 -30.60 -19.60 48.04
N LYS A 816 -31.08 -20.22 49.12
CA LYS A 816 -30.52 -20.45 50.49
C LYS A 816 -29.64 -19.36 51.14
N ASN A 817 -28.65 -18.76 50.47
CA ASN A 817 -27.81 -17.65 50.96
C ASN A 817 -27.76 -16.47 49.96
N ALA A 818 -28.87 -16.11 49.30
CA ALA A 818 -28.92 -14.95 48.40
C ALA A 818 -29.58 -13.75 49.11
N GLY A 819 -28.93 -12.58 49.10
CA GLY A 819 -29.54 -11.32 49.56
C GLY A 819 -29.81 -11.22 51.07
N GLN A 820 -29.17 -12.06 51.89
CA GLN A 820 -29.25 -12.04 53.35
C GLN A 820 -28.41 -10.87 53.92
N TYR A 821 -29.01 -9.76 54.41
CA TYR A 821 -30.44 -9.46 54.57
C TYR A 821 -30.79 -7.97 54.39
N ILE A 822 -31.28 -7.56 53.19
CA ILE A 822 -32.29 -6.47 53.01
C ILE A 822 -31.74 -5.04 53.36
N ASN A 823 -32.23 -3.85 52.96
CA ASN A 823 -33.43 -3.36 52.23
C ASN A 823 -33.08 -2.16 51.29
N GLY A 824 -33.94 -1.86 50.31
CA GLY A 824 -34.04 -0.53 49.65
C GLY A 824 -32.93 -0.17 48.64
N SER A 825 -33.22 0.12 47.37
CA SER A 825 -34.46 -0.10 46.61
C SER A 825 -34.14 -0.60 45.19
N ARG A 826 -35.03 -1.41 44.63
CA ARG A 826 -35.03 -1.98 43.25
C ARG A 826 -33.78 -2.81 42.85
N ASN A 827 -33.74 -4.09 43.29
CA ASN A 827 -32.57 -5.00 43.16
C ASN A 827 -32.90 -6.36 42.49
N ILE A 828 -31.92 -7.10 41.97
CA ILE A 828 -32.07 -8.49 41.45
C ILE A 828 -30.87 -9.36 41.90
N ALA A 829 -31.12 -10.61 42.32
CA ALA A 829 -30.13 -11.56 42.88
C ALA A 829 -29.60 -12.58 41.81
N PHE A 830 -29.24 -13.86 42.03
CA PHE A 830 -29.63 -14.92 42.99
C PHE A 830 -28.44 -15.85 43.33
N GLY A 831 -28.65 -16.83 44.23
CA GLY A 831 -27.75 -17.98 44.48
C GLY A 831 -27.03 -17.97 45.84
N GLN A 832 -26.56 -19.15 46.29
CA GLN A 832 -26.11 -19.40 47.67
C GLN A 832 -24.72 -18.80 48.01
N ASN A 833 -24.67 -17.46 48.03
CA ASN A 833 -23.76 -16.53 48.73
C ASN A 833 -23.67 -15.17 47.98
N ALA A 834 -24.63 -14.86 47.10
CA ALA A 834 -24.68 -13.57 46.41
C ALA A 834 -25.06 -12.44 47.39
N GLY A 835 -24.16 -11.45 47.55
CA GLY A 835 -24.44 -10.20 48.24
C GLY A 835 -24.36 -10.18 49.78
N GLN A 836 -23.71 -11.15 50.44
CA GLN A 836 -23.47 -11.04 51.88
C GLN A 836 -22.61 -9.80 52.19
N TYR A 837 -23.19 -8.88 52.96
CA TYR A 837 -22.65 -7.58 53.37
C TYR A 837 -22.52 -6.49 52.28
N VAL A 838 -23.45 -6.44 51.32
CA VAL A 838 -23.73 -5.17 50.61
C VAL A 838 -24.34 -4.18 51.60
N GLY A 839 -23.60 -3.13 51.97
CA GLY A 839 -24.07 -2.06 52.86
C GLY A 839 -23.99 -2.35 54.37
N HIS A 840 -23.15 -3.28 54.84
CA HIS A 840 -22.98 -3.56 56.27
C HIS A 840 -21.54 -3.27 56.74
N LYS A 841 -21.39 -2.26 57.60
CA LYS A 841 -20.16 -1.99 58.36
C LYS A 841 -20.09 -2.85 59.61
N GLY A 842 -18.92 -3.42 59.91
CA GLY A 842 -18.73 -4.43 60.98
C GLY A 842 -19.43 -4.07 62.30
N THR A 843 -20.26 -5.00 62.80
CA THR A 843 -21.06 -4.96 64.05
C THR A 843 -21.93 -3.73 64.34
N THR A 844 -21.93 -2.70 63.48
CA THR A 844 -22.45 -1.37 63.82
C THR A 844 -23.21 -0.75 62.65
N PHE A 845 -24.54 -0.66 62.77
CA PHE A 845 -25.43 -0.08 61.76
C PHE A 845 -25.22 1.44 61.68
N GLY A 846 -24.79 1.97 60.53
CA GLY A 846 -24.47 3.42 60.42
C GLY A 846 -24.31 4.04 59.03
N ALA A 847 -24.45 3.29 57.93
CA ALA A 847 -24.38 3.84 56.57
C ALA A 847 -25.43 3.16 55.67
N VAL A 848 -26.08 3.93 54.78
CA VAL A 848 -27.11 3.43 53.87
C VAL A 848 -26.57 3.38 52.45
N SER A 849 -26.39 2.17 51.94
CA SER A 849 -25.93 1.90 50.57
C SER A 849 -27.11 1.62 49.65
N ASN A 850 -27.12 2.20 48.44
CA ASN A 850 -28.26 2.14 47.52
C ASN A 850 -27.85 1.62 46.13
N ASN A 851 -28.82 1.13 45.35
CA ASN A 851 -28.72 0.88 43.90
C ASN A 851 -27.62 -0.10 43.44
N ASN A 852 -27.28 -1.13 44.23
CA ASN A 852 -26.24 -2.10 43.86
C ASN A 852 -26.83 -3.35 43.17
N ILE A 853 -26.19 -3.84 42.11
CA ILE A 853 -26.57 -5.07 41.38
C ILE A 853 -25.47 -6.12 41.56
N ALA A 854 -25.84 -7.35 41.96
CA ALA A 854 -24.89 -8.44 42.24
C ALA A 854 -25.40 -9.80 41.73
N MET A 855 -24.70 -10.39 40.75
CA MET A 855 -25.09 -11.65 40.08
C MET A 855 -23.90 -12.61 39.95
N GLY A 856 -23.81 -13.61 40.83
CA GLY A 856 -22.77 -14.64 40.79
C GLY A 856 -22.36 -15.15 42.17
N GLU A 857 -21.63 -16.28 42.21
CA GLU A 857 -21.06 -16.81 43.45
C GLU A 857 -20.01 -15.82 44.02
N LYS A 858 -20.20 -15.39 45.28
CA LYS A 858 -19.39 -14.37 45.97
C LYS A 858 -19.28 -13.02 45.24
N ALA A 859 -20.17 -12.75 44.28
CA ALA A 859 -20.23 -11.44 43.61
C ALA A 859 -20.57 -10.34 44.62
N GLY A 860 -19.80 -9.26 44.61
CA GLY A 860 -20.02 -8.06 45.43
C GLY A 860 -19.78 -8.21 46.93
N GLN A 861 -19.01 -9.22 47.37
CA GLN A 861 -18.73 -9.45 48.79
C GLN A 861 -17.89 -8.29 49.40
N TYR A 862 -18.35 -7.75 50.55
CA TYR A 862 -17.71 -6.68 51.34
C TYR A 862 -17.71 -5.25 50.73
N ILE A 863 -18.79 -4.84 50.06
CA ILE A 863 -18.96 -3.47 49.51
C ILE A 863 -19.83 -2.61 50.43
N GLU A 864 -19.34 -1.42 50.83
CA GLU A 864 -20.11 -0.46 51.64
C GLU A 864 -20.75 0.68 50.84
N GLY A 865 -20.21 1.07 49.68
CA GLY A 865 -20.72 2.21 48.89
C GLY A 865 -21.83 1.86 47.88
N SER A 866 -22.35 2.87 47.19
CA SER A 866 -23.60 2.83 46.40
C SER A 866 -23.39 2.80 44.87
N ASP A 867 -24.44 2.45 44.13
CA ASP A 867 -24.54 2.52 42.66
C ASP A 867 -23.56 1.59 41.91
N ASN A 868 -23.22 0.43 42.49
CA ASN A 868 -22.22 -0.50 41.96
C ASN A 868 -22.84 -1.67 41.18
N PHE A 869 -22.10 -2.22 40.22
CA PHE A 869 -22.53 -3.35 39.37
C PHE A 869 -21.50 -4.49 39.44
N ALA A 870 -21.92 -5.69 39.86
CA ALA A 870 -21.06 -6.86 40.03
C ALA A 870 -21.67 -8.11 39.38
N VAL A 871 -21.04 -8.67 38.34
CA VAL A 871 -21.56 -9.83 37.59
C VAL A 871 -20.44 -10.83 37.28
N GLY A 872 -20.52 -12.03 37.85
CA GLY A 872 -19.55 -13.11 37.64
C GLY A 872 -19.08 -13.79 38.92
N LEU A 873 -18.39 -14.93 38.77
CA LEU A 873 -17.80 -15.68 39.89
C LEU A 873 -16.66 -14.87 40.53
N GLU A 874 -16.83 -14.55 41.82
CA GLU A 874 -15.96 -13.69 42.64
C GLU A 874 -15.76 -12.27 42.10
N ALA A 875 -16.69 -11.75 41.29
CA ALA A 875 -16.62 -10.39 40.74
C ALA A 875 -16.82 -9.31 41.83
N GLY A 876 -15.91 -8.35 41.89
CA GLY A 876 -15.99 -7.20 42.80
C GLY A 876 -15.77 -7.54 44.27
N ARG A 877 -15.10 -8.65 44.56
CA ARG A 877 -14.92 -9.27 45.88
C ARG A 877 -13.74 -8.65 46.65
N GLY A 878 -13.98 -8.16 47.86
CA GLY A 878 -12.90 -7.76 48.78
C GLY A 878 -12.11 -8.96 49.32
N THR A 879 -10.79 -8.82 49.45
CA THR A 879 -9.89 -9.85 50.00
C THR A 879 -9.24 -9.39 51.30
N GLY A 880 -9.81 -9.81 52.43
CA GLY A 880 -9.34 -9.52 53.80
C GLY A 880 -10.46 -9.78 54.81
N THR A 881 -10.11 -10.07 56.08
CA THR A 881 -11.11 -10.37 57.13
C THR A 881 -11.78 -9.13 57.72
N ASP A 882 -11.13 -7.96 57.65
CA ASP A 882 -11.58 -6.71 58.28
C ASP A 882 -11.49 -5.47 57.34
N ALA A 883 -11.25 -5.68 56.05
CA ALA A 883 -11.02 -4.60 55.07
C ALA A 883 -12.30 -4.24 54.29
N THR A 884 -13.11 -3.31 54.80
CA THR A 884 -14.35 -2.86 54.14
C THR A 884 -14.07 -1.88 52.99
N LEU A 885 -14.75 -2.07 51.84
CA LEU A 885 -14.51 -1.28 50.62
C LEU A 885 -15.61 -0.24 50.37
N THR A 886 -15.33 1.00 50.74
CA THR A 886 -16.19 2.18 50.50
C THR A 886 -16.10 2.68 49.05
N ARG A 887 -16.56 1.88 48.08
CA ARG A 887 -16.56 2.22 46.64
C ARG A 887 -17.95 2.55 46.11
N HIS A 888 -18.06 3.60 45.30
CA HIS A 888 -19.30 4.08 44.68
C HIS A 888 -19.20 4.11 43.16
N ARG A 889 -20.34 3.94 42.46
CA ARG A 889 -20.48 4.03 40.99
C ARG A 889 -19.46 3.18 40.22
N SER A 890 -19.19 1.96 40.69
CA SER A 890 -18.10 1.12 40.16
C SER A 890 -18.57 -0.26 39.65
N ILE A 891 -18.01 -0.66 38.51
CA ILE A 891 -18.43 -1.80 37.68
C ILE A 891 -17.42 -2.96 37.81
N SER A 892 -17.89 -4.20 37.85
CA SER A 892 -17.08 -5.41 38.06
C SER A 892 -17.73 -6.61 37.34
N GLN A 893 -17.29 -6.94 36.12
CA GLN A 893 -17.96 -7.92 35.25
C GLN A 893 -17.01 -8.98 34.68
N GLY A 894 -17.01 -10.18 35.27
CA GLY A 894 -16.19 -11.32 34.83
C GLY A 894 -15.83 -12.26 35.97
N PHE A 895 -15.08 -13.33 35.67
CA PHE A 895 -14.45 -14.16 36.70
C PHE A 895 -13.37 -13.35 37.42
N LYS A 896 -13.48 -13.14 38.73
CA LYS A 896 -12.51 -12.36 39.55
C LYS A 896 -12.23 -10.93 39.04
N ALA A 897 -13.19 -10.30 38.36
CA ALA A 897 -13.09 -8.91 37.91
C ALA A 897 -13.32 -7.95 39.08
N ASN A 898 -12.33 -7.15 39.50
CA ASN A 898 -12.39 -6.36 40.73
C ASN A 898 -12.09 -4.86 40.49
N ALA A 899 -13.12 -4.01 40.56
CA ALA A 899 -12.93 -2.58 40.80
C ALA A 899 -12.91 -2.32 42.30
N TYR A 900 -11.80 -1.81 42.84
CA TYR A 900 -11.61 -1.56 44.27
C TYR A 900 -11.96 -0.13 44.72
N THR A 901 -12.20 0.79 43.78
CA THR A 901 -12.19 2.23 44.03
C THR A 901 -13.36 2.96 43.35
N ASN A 902 -13.62 4.21 43.74
CA ASN A 902 -14.73 5.02 43.23
C ASN A 902 -14.65 5.24 41.71
N ASP A 903 -15.82 5.31 41.07
CA ASP A 903 -16.01 5.67 39.66
C ASP A 903 -15.20 4.79 38.68
N SER A 904 -14.89 3.55 39.08
CA SER A 904 -13.94 2.66 38.40
C SER A 904 -14.61 1.41 37.81
N ILE A 905 -14.04 0.87 36.73
CA ILE A 905 -14.64 -0.18 35.88
C ILE A 905 -13.65 -1.33 35.73
N ALA A 906 -14.03 -2.55 36.12
CA ALA A 906 -13.30 -3.78 35.84
C ALA A 906 -14.19 -4.75 35.04
N ILE A 907 -13.77 -5.16 33.84
CA ILE A 907 -14.50 -6.08 32.96
C ILE A 907 -13.51 -7.13 32.43
N GLY A 908 -13.92 -8.38 32.26
CA GLY A 908 -13.05 -9.49 31.79
C GLY A 908 -12.55 -10.40 32.92
N SER A 909 -11.80 -11.45 32.58
CA SER A 909 -11.36 -12.47 33.54
C SER A 909 -10.08 -12.02 34.28
N ASN A 910 -10.11 -11.97 35.61
CA ASN A 910 -9.04 -11.48 36.50
C ASN A 910 -8.60 -10.03 36.24
N SER A 911 -9.50 -9.14 35.78
CA SER A 911 -9.18 -7.71 35.64
C SER A 911 -9.27 -6.95 36.97
N VAL A 912 -8.47 -5.89 37.11
CA VAL A 912 -8.33 -5.10 38.35
C VAL A 912 -8.34 -3.60 38.06
N ALA A 913 -9.20 -2.83 38.74
CA ALA A 913 -9.24 -1.38 38.64
C ALA A 913 -9.10 -0.70 40.02
N GLY A 914 -8.07 0.13 40.17
CA GLY A 914 -7.61 0.74 41.42
C GLY A 914 -6.81 -0.21 42.32
N VAL A 915 -6.25 0.33 43.42
CA VAL A 915 -5.58 -0.43 44.48
C VAL A 915 -6.55 -0.70 45.63
N GLN A 916 -6.51 -1.89 46.23
CA GLN A 916 -7.21 -2.18 47.47
C GLN A 916 -6.57 -1.40 48.64
N SER A 917 -7.28 -0.43 49.20
CA SER A 917 -6.81 0.38 50.35
C SER A 917 -7.90 0.50 51.41
N ALA A 918 -7.54 0.23 52.66
CA ALA A 918 -8.48 0.22 53.79
C ALA A 918 -8.96 1.61 54.25
N ASN A 919 -8.27 2.69 53.85
CA ASN A 919 -8.57 4.06 54.26
C ASN A 919 -8.96 4.96 53.07
N GLY A 920 -10.07 4.63 52.40
CA GLY A 920 -10.84 5.56 51.58
C GLY A 920 -10.05 6.31 50.49
N ALA A 921 -9.25 5.60 49.69
CA ALA A 921 -8.31 6.19 48.72
C ALA A 921 -8.96 6.86 47.49
N GLY A 922 -9.70 7.95 47.70
CA GLY A 922 -10.02 8.98 46.70
C GLY A 922 -10.98 8.61 45.56
N LYS A 923 -11.07 9.51 44.58
CA LYS A 923 -11.61 9.23 43.24
C LYS A 923 -10.46 8.74 42.38
N ILE A 924 -10.51 7.47 41.98
CA ILE A 924 -9.43 6.83 41.20
C ILE A 924 -9.85 6.59 39.75
N ASN A 925 -11.14 6.53 39.41
CA ASN A 925 -11.63 6.62 38.02
C ASN A 925 -10.89 5.68 37.03
N ALA A 926 -10.51 4.49 37.49
CA ALA A 926 -9.67 3.57 36.73
C ALA A 926 -10.53 2.60 35.89
N ILE A 927 -10.06 2.26 34.69
CA ILE A 927 -10.78 1.43 33.73
C ILE A 927 -9.90 0.25 33.32
N ALA A 928 -10.31 -0.98 33.63
CA ALA A 928 -9.66 -2.22 33.22
C ALA A 928 -10.66 -3.10 32.45
N ILE A 929 -10.40 -3.39 31.17
CA ILE A 929 -11.34 -4.12 30.31
C ILE A 929 -10.59 -5.20 29.51
N GLY A 930 -10.71 -6.46 29.93
CA GLY A 930 -10.17 -7.64 29.24
C GLY A 930 -9.52 -8.65 30.19
N THR A 931 -8.91 -9.70 29.66
CA THR A 931 -8.42 -10.83 30.48
C THR A 931 -7.09 -10.49 31.14
N GLY A 932 -7.08 -10.33 32.47
CA GLY A 932 -5.89 -10.00 33.26
C GLY A 932 -5.46 -8.53 33.18
N ALA A 933 -6.29 -7.64 32.63
CA ALA A 933 -6.02 -6.21 32.55
C ALA A 933 -6.01 -5.55 33.94
N GLN A 934 -4.97 -4.76 34.24
CA GLN A 934 -4.81 -4.07 35.53
C GLN A 934 -4.61 -2.57 35.31
N ALA A 935 -5.45 -1.73 35.91
CA ALA A 935 -5.37 -0.28 35.91
C ALA A 935 -5.39 0.22 37.36
N THR A 936 -4.22 0.33 38.01
CA THR A 936 -4.15 0.57 39.46
C THR A 936 -3.88 2.03 39.85
N GLY A 937 -3.36 2.86 38.94
CA GLY A 937 -3.11 4.28 39.19
C GLY A 937 -4.37 5.16 39.06
N LYS A 938 -4.29 6.42 39.49
CA LYS A 938 -5.41 7.38 39.37
C LYS A 938 -5.68 7.70 37.89
N GLN A 939 -6.95 7.76 37.51
CA GLN A 939 -7.43 8.05 36.14
C GLN A 939 -6.80 7.13 35.07
N SER A 940 -6.44 5.89 35.43
CA SER A 940 -5.70 4.97 34.55
C SER A 940 -6.60 4.09 33.68
N ILE A 941 -6.13 3.70 32.49
CA ILE A 941 -6.93 2.96 31.49
C ILE A 941 -6.16 1.76 30.94
N SER A 942 -6.65 0.53 31.09
CA SER A 942 -6.02 -0.71 30.66
C SER A 942 -7.01 -1.60 29.88
N ILE A 943 -6.92 -1.63 28.54
CA ILE A 943 -7.90 -2.33 27.68
C ILE A 943 -7.21 -3.42 26.85
N GLY A 944 -7.63 -4.67 27.00
CA GLY A 944 -7.05 -5.85 26.33
C GLY A 944 -6.59 -6.92 27.32
N THR A 945 -5.61 -7.73 26.93
CA THR A 945 -5.19 -8.90 27.73
C THR A 945 -3.87 -8.62 28.44
N GLN A 946 -3.78 -9.00 29.72
CA GLN A 946 -2.60 -8.93 30.60
C GLN A 946 -1.85 -7.56 30.68
N ASN A 947 -2.43 -6.48 30.15
CA ASN A 947 -1.94 -5.12 30.35
C ASN A 947 -1.85 -4.77 31.83
N ARG A 948 -0.82 -4.03 32.24
CA ARG A 948 -0.64 -3.55 33.62
C ARG A 948 -0.21 -2.09 33.67
N VAL A 949 -1.17 -1.21 33.89
CA VAL A 949 -0.99 0.24 34.04
C VAL A 949 -0.99 0.58 35.52
N THR A 950 0.16 0.95 36.08
CA THR A 950 0.30 1.24 37.52
C THR A 950 0.38 2.72 37.86
N ALA A 951 0.56 3.59 36.86
CA ALA A 951 0.80 5.01 37.05
C ALA A 951 -0.47 5.87 37.04
N ASP A 952 -0.38 7.04 37.66
CA ASP A 952 -1.41 8.08 37.58
C ASP A 952 -1.44 8.70 36.17
N ASN A 953 -2.66 8.97 35.68
CA ASN A 953 -2.97 9.57 34.38
C ASN A 953 -2.36 8.83 33.17
N ALA A 954 -2.22 7.51 33.27
CA ALA A 954 -1.59 6.66 32.25
C ALA A 954 -2.56 5.65 31.60
N GLY A 955 -2.17 5.02 30.50
CA GLY A 955 -2.98 3.97 29.89
C GLY A 955 -2.28 3.01 28.91
N ALA A 956 -2.94 1.91 28.60
CA ALA A 956 -2.51 0.87 27.68
C ALA A 956 -3.70 0.23 26.95
N ILE A 957 -3.58 0.03 25.64
CA ILE A 957 -4.57 -0.68 24.81
C ILE A 957 -3.87 -1.72 23.93
N GLY A 958 -4.04 -3.02 24.18
CA GLY A 958 -3.30 -4.11 23.49
C GLY A 958 -3.18 -5.42 24.28
N ASP A 959 -2.25 -6.30 23.91
CA ASP A 959 -1.95 -7.56 24.62
C ASP A 959 -0.47 -8.00 24.51
N PRO A 960 0.38 -7.89 25.55
CA PRO A 960 0.21 -7.15 26.80
C PRO A 960 1.23 -6.01 26.96
N SER A 961 0.84 -4.88 27.52
CA SER A 961 1.72 -3.73 27.79
C SER A 961 1.79 -3.40 29.28
N ILE A 962 2.99 -3.11 29.80
CA ILE A 962 3.22 -2.63 31.16
C ILE A 962 3.52 -1.12 31.11
N VAL A 963 2.74 -0.31 31.85
CA VAL A 963 2.89 1.15 31.87
C VAL A 963 2.96 1.65 33.31
N SER A 964 4.18 1.90 33.78
CA SER A 964 4.45 2.34 35.14
C SER A 964 4.77 3.83 35.26
N GLY A 965 5.05 4.52 34.15
CA GLY A 965 5.35 5.96 34.10
C GLY A 965 4.10 6.85 34.07
N ALA A 966 4.12 7.95 34.84
CA ALA A 966 2.98 8.85 34.98
C ALA A 966 2.63 9.58 33.68
N GLY A 967 1.35 9.89 33.45
CA GLY A 967 0.90 10.62 32.26
C GLY A 967 1.09 9.89 30.92
N SER A 968 1.44 8.60 30.93
CA SER A 968 2.02 7.91 29.78
C SER A 968 1.07 6.90 29.14
N TYR A 969 1.09 6.74 27.82
CA TYR A 969 0.09 5.97 27.07
C TYR A 969 0.67 5.00 26.04
N THR A 970 0.18 3.77 25.97
CA THR A 970 0.55 2.79 24.94
C THR A 970 -0.63 2.24 24.12
N LEU A 971 -0.36 1.91 22.86
CA LEU A 971 -1.29 1.26 21.93
C LEU A 971 -0.54 0.17 21.16
N GLY A 972 -0.97 -1.08 21.29
CA GLY A 972 -0.34 -2.28 20.71
C GLY A 972 0.27 -3.19 21.78
N ASN A 973 1.02 -4.20 21.33
CA ASN A 973 1.41 -5.34 22.15
C ASN A 973 2.83 -5.20 22.72
N ASP A 974 3.11 -5.89 23.82
CA ASP A 974 4.47 -6.10 24.33
C ASP A 974 5.27 -4.82 24.70
N ASN A 975 4.58 -3.68 24.86
CA ASN A 975 5.20 -2.39 25.18
C ASN A 975 5.46 -2.22 26.69
N ALA A 976 6.54 -1.54 27.02
CA ALA A 976 7.04 -1.34 28.37
C ALA A 976 7.41 0.12 28.62
N VAL A 977 6.85 0.74 29.66
CA VAL A 977 7.17 2.11 30.11
C VAL A 977 7.57 2.09 31.58
N GLY A 978 8.79 2.53 31.88
CA GLY A 978 9.38 2.55 33.22
C GLY A 978 8.68 3.47 34.21
N SER A 979 8.76 3.15 35.50
CA SER A 979 8.14 3.95 36.58
C SER A 979 8.75 5.34 36.74
N THR A 980 10.03 5.49 36.40
CA THR A 980 10.75 6.77 36.32
C THR A 980 10.42 7.61 35.07
N SER A 981 9.55 7.15 34.17
CA SER A 981 9.17 7.90 32.95
C SER A 981 7.95 8.79 33.15
N THR A 982 7.89 9.92 32.44
CA THR A 982 6.78 10.89 32.53
C THR A 982 6.30 11.35 31.15
N ASN A 983 4.98 11.41 30.96
CA ASN A 983 4.33 11.97 29.76
C ASN A 983 4.80 11.34 28.43
N VAL A 984 5.09 10.03 28.41
CA VAL A 984 5.60 9.31 27.22
C VAL A 984 4.51 8.57 26.45
N GLY A 985 4.75 8.28 25.16
CA GLY A 985 3.81 7.55 24.30
C GLY A 985 4.45 6.42 23.50
N ALA A 986 3.80 5.27 23.37
CA ALA A 986 4.29 4.17 22.51
C ALA A 986 3.17 3.55 21.66
N PHE A 987 3.31 3.60 20.34
CA PHE A 987 2.30 3.15 19.37
C PHE A 987 2.91 2.10 18.43
N GLY A 988 2.46 0.85 18.53
CA GLY A 988 3.03 -0.33 17.86
C GLY A 988 3.45 -1.39 18.88
N ASN A 989 4.45 -2.22 18.58
CA ASN A 989 4.74 -3.42 19.38
C ASN A 989 6.18 -3.50 19.92
N ASN A 990 6.37 -4.10 21.09
CA ASN A 990 7.69 -4.32 21.73
C ASN A 990 8.50 -3.02 22.00
N ASN A 991 7.85 -1.87 22.13
CA ASN A 991 8.55 -0.61 22.43
C ASN A 991 8.86 -0.49 23.93
N GLN A 992 10.06 -0.05 24.26
CA GLN A 992 10.62 0.03 25.61
C GLN A 992 11.05 1.48 25.89
N ILE A 993 10.48 2.15 26.89
CA ILE A 993 10.75 3.55 27.19
C ILE A 993 11.09 3.70 28.68
N GLY A 994 12.32 4.13 28.99
CA GLY A 994 12.85 4.29 30.34
C GLY A 994 13.02 3.00 31.15
N ALA A 995 12.76 1.83 30.55
CA ALA A 995 12.89 0.53 31.18
C ALA A 995 13.17 -0.57 30.14
N THR A 996 13.83 -1.64 30.59
CA THR A 996 14.00 -2.89 29.83
C THR A 996 12.87 -3.87 30.15
N ALA A 997 12.37 -4.54 29.10
CA ALA A 997 11.36 -5.58 29.17
C ALA A 997 11.97 -6.99 29.25
N ASN A 998 11.38 -7.85 30.08
CA ASN A 998 11.66 -9.30 30.03
C ASN A 998 10.50 -10.03 29.32
N TYR A 999 10.84 -10.79 28.29
CA TYR A 999 9.92 -11.57 27.46
C TYR A 999 10.01 -13.07 27.77
N ASP A 1000 8.93 -13.81 27.55
CA ASP A 1000 8.91 -15.27 27.67
C ASP A 1000 9.56 -15.97 26.45
N ALA A 1001 9.59 -17.31 26.47
CA ALA A 1001 10.16 -18.11 25.37
C ALA A 1001 9.38 -18.00 24.03
N ASN A 1002 8.20 -17.38 24.03
CA ASN A 1002 7.40 -17.08 22.84
C ASN A 1002 7.52 -15.61 22.40
N GLY A 1003 8.31 -14.79 23.12
CA GLY A 1003 8.49 -13.37 22.86
C GLY A 1003 7.44 -12.44 23.51
N LYS A 1004 6.59 -12.96 24.41
CA LYS A 1004 5.50 -12.20 25.06
C LYS A 1004 5.96 -11.57 26.38
N LEU A 1005 5.60 -10.31 26.63
CA LEU A 1005 6.02 -9.54 27.81
C LEU A 1005 5.49 -10.15 29.12
N ILE A 1006 6.40 -10.40 30.08
CA ILE A 1006 6.08 -11.08 31.34
C ILE A 1006 5.41 -10.10 32.31
N ALA A 1007 4.08 -10.00 32.27
CA ALA A 1007 3.31 -9.00 33.01
C ALA A 1007 3.64 -8.87 34.51
N LEU A 1008 3.97 -9.97 35.20
CA LEU A 1008 4.10 -9.98 36.66
C LEU A 1008 5.38 -9.33 37.21
N ASN A 1009 6.53 -9.47 36.52
CA ASN A 1009 7.85 -8.95 36.94
C ASN A 1009 8.74 -8.50 35.76
N GLY A 1010 8.20 -8.41 34.54
CA GLY A 1010 8.97 -8.23 33.30
C GLY A 1010 9.34 -6.79 32.95
N LEU A 1011 9.59 -5.94 33.95
CA LEU A 1011 9.98 -4.55 33.77
C LEU A 1011 11.10 -4.19 34.75
N ALA A 1012 12.20 -3.64 34.24
CA ALA A 1012 13.29 -3.07 35.05
C ALA A 1012 13.58 -1.65 34.56
N ASP A 1013 13.40 -0.65 35.41
CA ASP A 1013 13.68 0.76 35.07
C ASP A 1013 15.17 0.97 34.77
N THR A 1014 15.47 1.71 33.70
CA THR A 1014 16.83 1.97 33.21
C THR A 1014 17.14 3.46 33.03
N ALA A 1015 16.12 4.30 32.85
CA ALA A 1015 16.30 5.75 32.77
C ALA A 1015 15.02 6.53 33.15
N ALA A 1016 15.20 7.72 33.70
CA ALA A 1016 14.11 8.69 33.78
C ALA A 1016 13.92 9.35 32.40
N VAL A 1017 12.79 9.08 31.74
CA VAL A 1017 12.51 9.53 30.38
C VAL A 1017 11.23 10.36 30.36
N GLU A 1018 11.37 11.62 29.97
CA GLU A 1018 10.28 12.59 29.92
C GLU A 1018 9.89 12.94 28.47
N ASN A 1019 8.61 13.26 28.24
CA ASN A 1019 8.09 13.89 27.01
C ASN A 1019 8.58 13.23 25.70
N SER A 1020 8.64 11.89 25.67
CA SER A 1020 9.22 11.11 24.57
C SER A 1020 8.18 10.20 23.92
N ARG A 1021 8.26 9.94 22.62
CA ARG A 1021 7.23 9.17 21.89
C ARG A 1021 7.84 8.22 20.86
N ALA A 1022 7.29 7.01 20.77
CA ALA A 1022 7.63 6.02 19.75
C ALA A 1022 6.40 5.65 18.90
N VAL A 1023 6.58 5.59 17.58
CA VAL A 1023 5.58 5.09 16.62
C VAL A 1023 6.28 4.08 15.69
N GLY A 1024 6.00 2.79 15.90
CA GLY A 1024 6.64 1.65 15.24
C GLY A 1024 6.91 0.50 16.21
N ASN A 1025 7.89 -0.35 15.92
CA ASN A 1025 8.11 -1.60 16.68
C ASN A 1025 9.55 -1.77 17.19
N LYS A 1026 9.73 -2.51 18.28
CA LYS A 1026 11.05 -2.86 18.87
C LYS A 1026 11.95 -1.66 19.20
N ASN A 1027 11.39 -0.47 19.37
CA ASN A 1027 12.20 0.71 19.72
C ASN A 1027 12.55 0.69 21.21
N TYR A 1028 13.75 1.11 21.57
CA TYR A 1028 14.20 1.34 22.94
C TYR A 1028 14.59 2.81 23.09
N ILE A 1029 14.10 3.49 24.12
CA ILE A 1029 14.36 4.91 24.39
C ILE A 1029 14.77 5.08 25.86
N ASN A 1030 15.98 5.60 26.10
CA ASN A 1030 16.51 5.90 27.44
C ASN A 1030 16.85 7.39 27.64
N THR A 1031 16.34 8.29 26.81
CA THR A 1031 16.58 9.74 26.88
C THR A 1031 15.31 10.58 26.73
N SER A 1032 15.20 11.68 27.48
CA SER A 1032 14.06 12.61 27.42
C SER A 1032 13.99 13.43 26.13
N ASN A 1033 12.78 13.93 25.82
CA ASN A 1033 12.45 14.67 24.60
C ASN A 1033 12.79 13.93 23.29
N THR A 1034 12.72 12.59 23.30
CA THR A 1034 13.09 11.74 22.15
C THR A 1034 11.85 11.33 21.35
N TYR A 1035 11.88 11.50 20.03
CA TYR A 1035 10.75 11.21 19.14
C TYR A 1035 11.13 10.22 18.05
N VAL A 1036 10.48 9.06 18.00
CA VAL A 1036 10.75 7.99 17.04
C VAL A 1036 9.52 7.76 16.15
N LEU A 1037 9.73 7.81 14.83
CA LEU A 1037 8.78 7.38 13.81
C LEU A 1037 9.45 6.33 12.92
N GLY A 1038 9.48 5.09 13.39
CA GLY A 1038 10.27 3.99 12.83
C GLY A 1038 10.25 2.77 13.76
N SER A 1039 10.82 1.66 13.30
CA SER A 1039 11.07 0.45 14.11
C SER A 1039 12.56 0.24 14.32
N GLY A 1040 12.98 -0.48 15.38
CA GLY A 1040 14.40 -0.84 15.60
C GLY A 1040 15.32 0.30 16.04
N VAL A 1041 14.80 1.44 16.48
CA VAL A 1041 15.63 2.52 17.04
C VAL A 1041 16.06 2.15 18.46
N GLY A 1042 17.35 2.27 18.77
CA GLY A 1042 17.90 1.94 20.09
C GLY A 1042 18.05 0.44 20.36
N THR A 1043 17.87 -0.43 19.36
CA THR A 1043 18.05 -1.88 19.48
C THR A 1043 18.85 -2.45 18.31
N LYS A 1044 19.60 -3.53 18.58
CA LYS A 1044 20.35 -4.32 17.59
C LYS A 1044 19.58 -5.59 17.20
N ASP A 1045 19.96 -6.29 16.12
CA ASP A 1045 19.29 -7.55 15.72
C ASP A 1045 19.35 -8.63 16.82
N ASN A 1046 20.45 -8.66 17.56
CA ASN A 1046 20.64 -9.59 18.68
C ASN A 1046 19.84 -9.21 19.95
N GLY A 1047 19.00 -8.17 19.90
CA GLY A 1047 18.19 -7.68 21.01
C GLY A 1047 18.95 -6.85 22.05
N THR A 1048 20.26 -6.61 21.87
CA THR A 1048 21.01 -5.71 22.79
C THR A 1048 20.64 -4.25 22.55
N VAL A 1049 20.69 -3.46 23.62
CA VAL A 1049 20.36 -2.03 23.63
C VAL A 1049 21.48 -1.20 23.00
N LEU A 1050 21.07 -0.15 22.30
CA LEU A 1050 21.89 0.98 21.86
C LEU A 1050 21.29 2.26 22.48
N ASP A 1051 22.12 3.12 23.07
CA ASP A 1051 21.67 4.38 23.68
C ASP A 1051 20.91 5.27 22.67
N THR A 1052 19.80 5.87 23.11
CA THR A 1052 19.21 7.01 22.41
C THR A 1052 19.85 8.33 22.86
N VAL A 1053 19.46 9.41 22.20
CA VAL A 1053 20.01 10.74 22.41
C VAL A 1053 18.87 11.71 22.72
N ALA A 1054 19.08 12.58 23.71
CA ALA A 1054 18.05 13.50 24.18
C ALA A 1054 17.68 14.57 23.13
N ASN A 1055 16.49 15.14 23.25
CA ASN A 1055 15.97 16.21 22.37
C ASN A 1055 15.97 15.86 20.86
N SER A 1056 16.05 14.57 20.52
CA SER A 1056 16.34 14.11 19.16
C SER A 1056 15.14 13.43 18.49
N VAL A 1057 15.08 13.50 17.16
CA VAL A 1057 14.03 12.90 16.33
C VAL A 1057 14.63 11.85 15.41
N TYR A 1058 14.02 10.67 15.33
CA TYR A 1058 14.48 9.52 14.57
C TYR A 1058 13.41 9.11 13.54
N LEU A 1059 13.74 9.18 12.25
CA LEU A 1059 12.79 9.07 11.14
C LEU A 1059 13.10 7.90 10.20
N GLY A 1060 12.21 6.91 10.21
CA GLY A 1060 12.33 5.63 9.52
C GLY A 1060 13.02 4.55 10.36
N ASN A 1061 12.92 3.30 9.92
CA ASN A 1061 13.46 2.15 10.66
C ASN A 1061 14.98 2.24 10.86
N ASP A 1062 15.43 1.63 11.95
CA ASP A 1062 16.83 1.35 12.27
C ASP A 1062 17.69 2.62 12.32
N SER A 1063 17.07 3.77 12.60
CA SER A 1063 17.71 5.10 12.62
C SER A 1063 18.57 5.30 13.87
N THR A 1064 19.70 5.99 13.71
CA THR A 1064 20.68 6.21 14.79
C THR A 1064 21.17 7.66 14.81
N VAL A 1065 21.54 8.17 15.99
CA VAL A 1065 22.22 9.47 16.18
C VAL A 1065 23.60 9.18 16.77
N ALA A 1066 24.66 9.80 16.23
CA ALA A 1066 25.97 9.75 16.85
C ALA A 1066 26.06 10.79 17.99
N LYS A 1067 26.53 10.36 19.16
CA LYS A 1067 26.58 11.14 20.40
C LYS A 1067 27.91 11.88 20.53
N GLY A 1068 27.88 13.20 20.73
CA GLY A 1068 29.04 14.07 20.89
C GLY A 1068 28.93 15.43 20.18
N ALA A 1069 29.95 16.27 20.39
CA ALA A 1069 30.04 17.63 19.83
C ALA A 1069 30.88 17.73 18.54
N ALA A 1070 31.48 16.63 18.09
CA ALA A 1070 32.51 16.66 17.04
C ALA A 1070 31.91 16.51 15.64
N VAL A 1071 31.97 17.60 14.87
CA VAL A 1071 31.69 17.57 13.42
C VAL A 1071 32.65 16.62 12.73
N GLY A 1072 32.12 15.72 11.90
CA GLY A 1072 32.90 14.65 11.28
C GLY A 1072 32.87 13.32 12.05
N THR A 1073 32.15 13.25 13.19
CA THR A 1073 31.86 11.96 13.84
C THR A 1073 31.12 11.06 12.86
N LYS A 1074 31.58 9.81 12.72
CA LYS A 1074 30.93 8.84 11.83
C LYS A 1074 29.50 8.54 12.29
N ASN A 1075 28.58 8.42 11.35
CA ASN A 1075 27.29 7.81 11.62
C ASN A 1075 27.48 6.35 12.05
N LEU A 1076 26.66 5.90 12.99
CA LEU A 1076 26.59 4.49 13.35
C LEU A 1076 25.68 3.76 12.37
N ASP A 1077 25.96 2.49 12.10
CA ASP A 1077 24.91 1.57 11.66
C ASP A 1077 24.04 1.15 12.86
N LYS A 1078 22.96 0.41 12.59
CA LYS A 1078 22.05 -0.08 13.64
C LYS A 1078 22.64 -1.16 14.56
N GLU A 1079 23.83 -1.70 14.26
CA GLU A 1079 24.60 -2.54 15.18
C GLU A 1079 25.57 -1.70 16.04
N GLY A 1080 25.57 -0.37 15.89
CA GLY A 1080 26.43 0.57 16.61
C GLY A 1080 27.85 0.65 16.05
N VAL A 1081 28.10 0.19 14.82
CA VAL A 1081 29.42 0.22 14.17
C VAL A 1081 29.58 1.50 13.34
N ALA A 1082 30.75 2.11 13.37
CA ALA A 1082 31.01 3.40 12.72
C ALA A 1082 31.18 3.27 11.19
N GLY A 1083 30.16 3.71 10.43
CA GLY A 1083 30.03 3.54 8.98
C GLY A 1083 30.93 4.45 8.12
N THR A 1084 30.49 4.75 6.89
CA THR A 1084 31.27 5.54 5.91
C THR A 1084 30.90 7.02 5.86
N THR A 1085 29.70 7.41 6.31
CA THR A 1085 29.22 8.79 6.36
C THR A 1085 29.48 9.43 7.72
N THR A 1086 29.39 10.76 7.79
CA THR A 1086 29.67 11.55 8.99
C THR A 1086 28.56 12.56 9.29
N THR A 1087 28.42 12.94 10.55
CA THR A 1087 27.43 13.89 11.07
C THR A 1087 28.08 14.99 11.92
N ALA A 1088 27.27 15.95 12.36
CA ALA A 1088 27.62 17.00 13.31
C ALA A 1088 27.70 16.50 14.77
N GLY A 1089 27.08 15.34 15.06
CA GLY A 1089 26.73 14.93 16.42
C GLY A 1089 25.39 15.53 16.87
N ASP A 1090 25.12 15.51 18.17
CA ASP A 1090 23.88 16.00 18.79
C ASP A 1090 24.04 17.30 19.58
N ALA A 1091 25.27 17.67 19.94
CA ALA A 1091 25.55 18.72 20.91
C ALA A 1091 26.77 19.58 20.52
N GLY A 1092 26.73 20.26 19.37
CA GLY A 1092 27.83 21.08 18.87
C GLY A 1092 27.42 22.14 17.84
N THR A 1093 28.36 22.99 17.43
CA THR A 1093 28.15 24.01 16.39
C THR A 1093 28.84 23.57 15.09
N VAL A 1094 28.12 23.57 13.97
CA VAL A 1094 28.70 23.31 12.64
C VAL A 1094 29.15 24.62 12.02
N GLU A 1095 30.42 24.99 12.23
CA GLU A 1095 31.01 26.20 11.63
C GLU A 1095 31.55 25.95 10.21
N THR A 1096 31.94 24.71 9.91
CA THR A 1096 32.42 24.26 8.60
C THR A 1096 31.93 22.85 8.24
N ALA A 1097 31.89 22.54 6.95
CA ALA A 1097 31.53 21.22 6.41
C ALA A 1097 32.33 20.96 5.12
N THR A 1098 32.91 19.77 4.96
CA THR A 1098 33.77 19.44 3.81
C THR A 1098 33.09 18.43 2.89
N VAL A 1099 32.94 18.78 1.61
CA VAL A 1099 32.37 17.91 0.56
C VAL A 1099 33.41 17.73 -0.53
N ASN A 1100 33.78 16.48 -0.84
CA ASN A 1100 34.80 16.12 -1.85
C ASN A 1100 36.13 16.90 -1.72
N GLY A 1101 36.55 17.22 -0.50
CA GLY A 1101 37.77 17.99 -0.20
C GLY A 1101 37.61 19.51 -0.24
N VAL A 1102 36.44 20.04 -0.63
CA VAL A 1102 36.13 21.48 -0.54
C VAL A 1102 35.48 21.77 0.81
N THR A 1103 36.13 22.55 1.65
CA THR A 1103 35.58 23.00 2.94
C THR A 1103 34.74 24.27 2.75
N TYR A 1104 33.44 24.14 3.00
CA TYR A 1104 32.49 25.24 3.14
C TYR A 1104 32.50 25.71 4.60
N GLY A 1105 32.34 27.00 4.84
CA GLY A 1105 32.41 27.60 6.18
C GLY A 1105 31.52 28.82 6.35
N SER A 1106 31.64 29.46 7.51
CA SER A 1106 30.82 30.63 7.89
C SER A 1106 29.32 30.35 7.98
N PHE A 1107 28.94 29.10 8.30
CA PHE A 1107 27.55 28.79 8.63
C PHE A 1107 27.15 29.53 9.91
N ALA A 1108 25.95 30.12 9.93
CA ALA A 1108 25.39 30.82 11.09
C ALA A 1108 24.88 29.86 12.18
N GLY A 1109 25.74 28.92 12.60
CA GLY A 1109 25.41 27.88 13.57
C GLY A 1109 25.21 28.43 14.98
N LYS A 1110 24.12 28.01 15.62
CA LYS A 1110 24.03 27.95 17.08
C LYS A 1110 24.37 26.52 17.52
N THR A 1111 24.77 26.34 18.77
CA THR A 1111 24.97 25.01 19.36
C THR A 1111 23.70 24.17 19.22
N ALA A 1112 23.82 22.99 18.62
CA ALA A 1112 22.73 22.02 18.54
C ALA A 1112 22.32 21.52 19.93
N ALA A 1113 21.06 21.15 20.07
CA ALA A 1113 20.48 20.61 21.28
C ALA A 1113 19.60 19.41 20.91
N GLY A 1114 20.26 18.31 20.52
CA GLY A 1114 19.63 17.17 19.86
C GLY A 1114 19.74 17.21 18.33
N ALA A 1115 19.46 16.09 17.68
CA ALA A 1115 19.58 15.91 16.23
C ALA A 1115 18.32 15.32 15.58
N VAL A 1116 18.17 15.51 14.27
CA VAL A 1116 17.16 14.81 13.46
C VAL A 1116 17.87 13.77 12.60
N SER A 1117 17.70 12.49 12.92
CA SER A 1117 18.22 11.34 12.18
C SER A 1117 17.19 10.79 11.20
N VAL A 1118 17.66 10.33 10.04
CA VAL A 1118 16.87 9.84 8.91
C VAL A 1118 17.47 8.55 8.37
N GLY A 1119 17.49 7.50 9.19
CA GLY A 1119 18.23 6.25 8.93
C GLY A 1119 19.59 6.18 9.61
N SER A 1120 20.23 5.01 9.51
CA SER A 1120 21.58 4.72 10.00
C SER A 1120 22.58 4.58 8.84
N ALA A 1121 23.86 4.42 9.16
CA ALA A 1121 24.92 4.44 8.16
C ALA A 1121 24.76 3.32 7.11
N GLY A 1122 24.81 3.69 5.82
CA GLY A 1122 24.52 2.80 4.69
C GLY A 1122 23.03 2.61 4.38
N LEU A 1123 22.12 3.14 5.21
CA LEU A 1123 20.67 3.11 5.07
C LEU A 1123 20.05 4.52 5.19
N GLU A 1124 20.84 5.57 4.95
CA GLU A 1124 20.41 6.96 5.06
C GLU A 1124 19.32 7.31 4.04
N ARG A 1125 18.28 7.99 4.52
CA ARG A 1125 17.09 8.34 3.75
C ARG A 1125 17.18 9.80 3.33
N ARG A 1126 17.02 10.06 2.03
CA ARG A 1126 17.04 11.43 1.48
C ARG A 1126 15.88 12.25 2.03
N VAL A 1127 16.17 13.29 2.81
CA VAL A 1127 15.21 14.38 3.03
C VAL A 1127 15.00 15.09 1.70
N MET A 1128 13.74 15.19 1.28
CA MET A 1128 13.34 15.85 0.03
C MET A 1128 12.68 17.19 0.35
N ASN A 1129 12.77 18.14 -0.59
CA ASN A 1129 12.25 19.50 -0.45
C ASN A 1129 12.90 20.30 0.71
N VAL A 1130 14.15 19.99 1.09
CA VAL A 1130 14.98 20.93 1.83
C VAL A 1130 15.32 22.09 0.90
N ALA A 1131 14.76 23.27 1.15
CA ALA A 1131 15.19 24.49 0.47
C ALA A 1131 16.66 24.75 0.83
N ALA A 1132 17.49 25.07 -0.17
CA ALA A 1132 18.83 25.56 0.09
C ALA A 1132 18.70 26.89 0.85
N GLY A 1133 19.23 26.95 2.08
CA GLY A 1133 19.18 28.17 2.87
C GLY A 1133 19.91 29.31 2.17
N GLU A 1134 19.40 30.54 2.31
CA GLU A 1134 20.01 31.73 1.70
C GLU A 1134 21.42 31.97 2.26
N SER A 1135 22.42 31.50 1.51
CA SER A 1135 23.82 31.85 1.75
C SER A 1135 24.05 33.27 1.23
N LEU A 1136 23.90 34.26 2.13
CA LEU A 1136 24.12 35.67 1.84
C LEU A 1136 25.63 35.95 1.64
N LEU A 1137 26.15 35.54 0.49
CA LEU A 1137 27.51 35.81 0.05
C LEU A 1137 27.67 37.29 -0.33
N LEU A 1138 27.92 38.14 0.67
CA LEU A 1138 28.59 39.42 0.43
C LEU A 1138 29.97 39.12 -0.19
N GLN A 1139 30.13 39.45 -1.46
CA GLN A 1139 31.44 39.38 -2.12
C GLN A 1139 32.35 40.51 -1.62
N PRO A 1140 33.57 40.22 -1.13
CA PRO A 1140 34.58 41.24 -0.94
C PRO A 1140 35.18 41.62 -2.31
N MET A 1141 35.08 42.90 -2.70
CA MET A 1141 35.82 43.42 -3.85
C MET A 1141 37.33 43.43 -3.53
N PRO A 1142 38.22 42.87 -4.39
CA PRO A 1142 39.66 43.02 -4.23
C PRO A 1142 40.14 44.32 -4.90
N SER A 1143 40.35 45.38 -4.12
CA SER A 1143 40.91 46.65 -4.62
C SER A 1143 42.43 46.71 -4.52
N MET A 1144 43.08 46.63 -5.69
CA MET A 1144 44.30 47.38 -6.08
C MET A 1144 45.68 47.13 -5.40
N VAL A 1145 46.69 47.00 -6.29
CA VAL A 1145 48.14 47.32 -6.13
C VAL A 1145 49.02 46.40 -5.27
N ALA A 1146 49.86 45.58 -5.94
CA ALA A 1146 51.31 45.77 -5.97
C ALA A 1146 52.04 44.87 -7.01
N SER A 1147 53.09 45.43 -7.63
CA SER A 1147 54.21 44.86 -8.43
C SER A 1147 54.50 43.34 -8.35
N CYS A 1148 55.02 42.64 -9.39
CA CYS A 1148 56.02 43.09 -10.36
C CYS A 1148 56.22 42.18 -11.63
N MET A 1149 56.19 42.80 -12.82
CA MET A 1149 57.12 42.64 -13.96
C MET A 1149 57.81 41.28 -14.31
N ARG A 1150 57.31 40.56 -15.35
CA ARG A 1150 58.05 39.85 -16.45
C ARG A 1150 57.02 39.14 -17.36
N LEU A 1151 56.84 39.49 -18.64
CA LEU A 1151 57.68 39.29 -19.85
C LEU A 1151 57.50 37.93 -20.57
N MET A 1152 56.70 38.01 -21.65
CA MET A 1152 56.66 37.20 -22.88
C MET A 1152 56.12 35.75 -22.86
N PRO A 1153 55.43 35.31 -23.95
CA PRO A 1153 54.82 33.99 -24.08
C PRO A 1153 55.74 32.95 -24.75
N ASN A 1154 55.38 31.67 -24.68
CA ASN A 1154 56.02 30.60 -25.45
C ASN A 1154 54.98 29.72 -26.18
N TRP A 1155 55.34 29.23 -27.36
CA TRP A 1155 54.48 28.40 -28.21
C TRP A 1155 54.64 26.89 -27.98
N ALA A 1156 53.52 26.17 -28.14
CA ALA A 1156 53.36 24.86 -28.79
C ALA A 1156 54.09 23.58 -28.28
N MET A 1157 53.42 22.43 -28.54
CA MET A 1157 53.84 21.04 -28.30
C MET A 1157 53.89 20.65 -26.80
N TRP A 1158 53.30 19.52 -26.36
CA TRP A 1158 53.59 18.15 -26.82
C TRP A 1158 52.40 17.18 -26.88
N GLN A 1159 52.40 16.35 -27.93
CA GLN A 1159 52.16 14.89 -27.99
C GLN A 1159 51.10 14.18 -27.11
N TYR A 1160 49.94 13.91 -27.72
CA TYR A 1160 49.40 12.56 -28.02
C TYR A 1160 49.89 11.33 -27.19
N ARG A 1161 48.97 10.67 -26.45
CA ARG A 1161 48.82 9.19 -26.41
C ARG A 1161 47.56 8.70 -25.64
N GLY A 1162 46.75 7.89 -26.31
CA GLY A 1162 45.70 7.03 -25.70
C GLY A 1162 44.35 7.71 -25.38
N GLY A 1163 43.20 7.09 -25.64
CA GLY A 1163 42.96 5.87 -26.42
C GLY A 1163 41.54 5.32 -26.31
N LYS A 1164 40.96 4.87 -27.43
CA LYS A 1164 39.62 4.25 -27.59
C LYS A 1164 38.41 5.17 -27.31
N LEU A 1165 37.80 5.69 -28.40
CA LEU A 1165 36.34 5.83 -28.42
C LEU A 1165 35.71 4.44 -28.59
N ARG A 1166 34.63 4.16 -27.86
CA ARG A 1166 33.56 3.24 -28.26
C ARG A 1166 32.25 3.69 -27.61
N TRP A 1167 31.36 4.22 -28.45
CA TRP A 1167 29.99 4.68 -28.15
C TRP A 1167 29.90 5.74 -27.04
#